data_AF-A0A8J3DRD5-F1
#
_entry.id   AF-A0A8J3DRD5-F1
#
_cell.length_a   1.000
_cell.length_b   1.000
_cell.length_c   1.000
_cell.angle_alpha   90.00
_cell.angle_beta   90.00
_cell.angle_gamma   90.00
#
_symmetry.space_group_name_H-M   'P 1'
#
loop_
_entity.id
_entity.type
_entity.pdbx_description
1 polymer ?
#
loop_
_entity_poly.entity_id
_entity_poly.type
_entity_poly.pdbx_seq_one_letter_code
_entity_poly.pdbx_strand_id
1 'polypeptide(L)'
;MTPEADASHGEDPEGLFSEPARQEHGSAALAARYEARIAALKADRDLRISEMRSERDAALEQARLIETSTAWRATLLLRRSFATKPRLRLFGRKVIKLGWWTISGQLPYRIRAWRHIRADATARRAEAMPGGNSQTPEVARPIENDYSAAVPFAYPMANLAEAPGLAVICHIFHENLTPEIHRYLRSIPFKSDIYISTDTASKKAIIERQFASWNNGCVQVRVTENRGRDIAPKLVGFRDVYDEYEFVLHLHSKQSSHDSVLNGWRGYLLENMLGSPEIVQSVFEAFTREPKLGIVASQHFEPVRAWINWGGNLDLANRLLAKFGKPFSYDQALDFPSGSMFWARSAALKPLLDLQLCPEDFPSEQAQIDGTLAHAIERLFYIACEYAGFTWMKIAQPGLFEATPCIVPINDIADLDRFMVKHVVSLTGPSRPARRKKQPEWIVAPTKGLVDRLQTRALGLDRQVDRSTRVAIGILTYNNASDQLQRMLSSARVSLEQAGLETHGRLYLTDNGVSTEQLTRANAAVTRLPSAGNVGFGAGHNRLMREAFAQGTDIYISANPDGAFHPAAITAMVQMMAAQDHKALIEACQFPSEHPKTYDPFTFQTAWASGACLAISRPVFEALRGFDDDFFMYCEDVDLSWRAKAAGFPVQICPRALFLHGVTNRPHNPAVLWMVFNSAVILARKWGDPSFEAWADRQLKELGGETPTVQPEKVPPEWQHFADFSHELHFSQARW
;
A
#
# COMPACT_ATOMS: atom_id res chain seq x y z
N MET A 1 2.00 -33.34 -75.29
CA MET A 1 1.72 -34.62 -74.62
C MET A 1 1.27 -34.32 -73.20
N THR A 2 -0.02 -34.50 -72.95
CA THR A 2 -0.56 -35.11 -71.71
C THR A 2 0.00 -36.55 -71.58
N PRO A 3 -0.18 -37.31 -70.46
CA PRO A 3 -1.16 -37.14 -69.37
C PRO A 3 -0.51 -37.18 -67.96
N GLU A 4 -1.20 -37.35 -66.82
CA GLU A 4 -2.62 -37.60 -66.48
C GLU A 4 -2.97 -36.87 -65.15
N ALA A 5 -3.90 -37.39 -64.34
CA ALA A 5 -4.18 -37.02 -62.96
C ALA A 5 -4.28 -38.28 -62.07
N ASP A 6 -4.12 -38.13 -60.76
CA ASP A 6 -4.86 -38.97 -59.80
C ASP A 6 -5.17 -38.17 -58.52
N ALA A 7 -6.27 -38.50 -57.86
CA ALA A 7 -6.83 -37.75 -56.75
C ALA A 7 -7.19 -38.67 -55.59
N SER A 8 -6.66 -38.39 -54.40
CA SER A 8 -7.12 -39.02 -53.17
C SER A 8 -7.14 -38.01 -52.01
N HIS A 9 -8.28 -38.01 -51.32
CA HIS A 9 -8.57 -37.37 -50.04
C HIS A 9 -7.38 -37.36 -49.04
N GLY A 10 -7.19 -36.38 -48.17
CA GLY A 10 -8.18 -35.42 -47.66
C GLY A 10 -8.70 -35.86 -46.30
N GLU A 11 -7.85 -35.80 -45.27
CA GLU A 11 -8.23 -36.04 -43.87
C GLU A 11 -7.98 -34.78 -43.04
N ASP A 12 -9.09 -34.19 -42.56
CA ASP A 12 -9.10 -33.15 -41.53
C ASP A 12 -8.76 -33.76 -40.15
N PRO A 13 -8.06 -33.04 -39.26
CA PRO A 13 -7.90 -33.43 -37.86
C PRO A 13 -9.15 -33.09 -37.01
N GLU A 14 -10.36 -33.38 -37.51
CA GLU A 14 -11.59 -33.38 -36.69
C GLU A 14 -11.77 -34.75 -36.01
N GLY A 15 -11.13 -34.95 -34.85
CA GLY A 15 -11.14 -36.28 -34.23
C GLY A 15 -10.59 -36.42 -32.81
N LEU A 16 -10.78 -35.42 -31.93
CA LEU A 16 -10.23 -35.47 -30.56
C LEU A 16 -11.18 -35.01 -29.43
N PHE A 17 -12.50 -35.05 -29.64
CA PHE A 17 -13.50 -34.85 -28.58
C PHE A 17 -14.70 -35.81 -28.71
N SER A 18 -14.47 -37.10 -28.42
CA SER A 18 -15.55 -38.03 -28.05
C SER A 18 -15.79 -37.98 -26.54
N GLU A 19 -17.05 -37.87 -26.10
CA GLU A 19 -17.42 -37.80 -24.67
C GLU A 19 -16.88 -38.99 -23.85
N PRO A 20 -16.27 -38.76 -22.67
CA PRO A 20 -15.91 -39.83 -21.75
C PRO A 20 -17.13 -40.26 -20.92
N ALA A 21 -17.77 -41.35 -21.33
CA ALA A 21 -18.84 -41.97 -20.54
C ALA A 21 -18.29 -42.72 -19.30
N ARG A 22 -18.71 -42.26 -18.11
CA ARG A 22 -18.71 -42.96 -16.79
C ARG A 22 -17.36 -43.27 -16.12
N GLN A 23 -16.99 -42.42 -15.15
CA GLN A 23 -16.57 -42.87 -13.82
C GLN A 23 -17.19 -41.97 -12.72
N GLU A 24 -18.50 -42.14 -12.48
CA GLU A 24 -19.31 -41.22 -11.65
C GLU A 24 -19.03 -41.30 -10.13
N HIS A 25 -18.40 -42.36 -9.63
CA HIS A 25 -18.33 -42.61 -8.17
C HIS A 25 -17.25 -41.83 -7.41
N GLY A 26 -16.16 -41.39 -8.05
CA GLY A 26 -15.15 -40.53 -7.41
C GLY A 26 -15.58 -39.06 -7.39
N SER A 27 -15.93 -38.54 -8.58
CA SER A 27 -16.37 -37.16 -8.80
C SER A 27 -17.54 -36.76 -7.91
N ALA A 28 -18.57 -37.59 -7.78
CA ALA A 28 -19.76 -37.27 -7.00
C ALA A 28 -19.48 -37.08 -5.51
N ALA A 29 -18.51 -37.80 -4.93
CA ALA A 29 -18.20 -37.72 -3.49
C ALA A 29 -17.42 -36.45 -3.13
N LEU A 30 -16.48 -36.02 -3.98
CA LEU A 30 -15.75 -34.76 -3.80
C LEU A 30 -16.65 -33.56 -4.09
N ALA A 31 -17.43 -33.61 -5.17
CA ALA A 31 -18.46 -32.63 -5.49
C ALA A 31 -19.45 -32.48 -4.32
N ALA A 32 -20.01 -33.58 -3.79
CA ALA A 32 -20.94 -33.53 -2.65
C ALA A 32 -20.31 -32.95 -1.37
N ARG A 33 -19.01 -33.16 -1.12
CA ARG A 33 -18.31 -32.55 0.04
C ARG A 33 -18.11 -31.05 -0.13
N TYR A 34 -17.70 -30.59 -1.32
CA TYR A 34 -17.61 -29.16 -1.61
C TYR A 34 -18.98 -28.50 -1.67
N GLU A 35 -19.97 -29.13 -2.29
CA GLU A 35 -21.36 -28.67 -2.31
C GLU A 35 -21.96 -28.60 -0.90
N ALA A 36 -21.73 -29.57 -0.02
CA ALA A 36 -22.18 -29.50 1.37
C ALA A 36 -21.54 -28.32 2.12
N ARG A 37 -20.24 -28.06 1.91
CA ARG A 37 -19.56 -26.92 2.54
C ARG A 37 -20.00 -25.58 1.94
N ILE A 38 -20.23 -25.51 0.63
CA ILE A 38 -20.78 -24.34 -0.06
C ILE A 38 -22.25 -24.13 0.30
N ALA A 39 -23.04 -25.19 0.52
CA ALA A 39 -24.41 -25.11 0.99
C ALA A 39 -24.47 -24.61 2.43
N ALA A 40 -23.56 -25.03 3.32
CA ALA A 40 -23.41 -24.46 4.65
C ALA A 40 -23.04 -22.97 4.60
N LEU A 41 -22.06 -22.58 3.78
CA LEU A 41 -21.66 -21.18 3.60
C LEU A 41 -22.76 -20.33 2.93
N LYS A 42 -23.52 -20.87 1.97
CA LYS A 42 -24.68 -20.22 1.37
C LYS A 42 -25.83 -20.10 2.37
N ALA A 43 -26.09 -21.12 3.19
CA ALA A 43 -27.12 -21.05 4.22
C ALA A 43 -26.78 -20.00 5.28
N ASP A 44 -25.52 -19.93 5.74
CA ASP A 44 -25.05 -18.88 6.65
C ASP A 44 -25.12 -17.49 6.02
N ARG A 45 -24.63 -17.33 4.79
CA ARG A 45 -24.72 -16.07 4.03
C ARG A 45 -26.16 -15.65 3.77
N ASP A 46 -27.05 -16.56 3.41
CA ASP A 46 -28.44 -16.27 3.06
C ASP A 46 -29.27 -16.03 4.33
N LEU A 47 -28.95 -16.70 5.44
CA LEU A 47 -29.40 -16.32 6.79
C LEU A 47 -28.94 -14.89 7.11
N ARG A 48 -27.66 -14.57 6.93
CA ARG A 48 -27.10 -13.23 7.17
C ARG A 48 -27.72 -12.16 6.28
N ILE A 49 -28.04 -12.48 5.02
CA ILE A 49 -28.78 -11.60 4.10
C ILE A 49 -30.23 -11.44 4.55
N SER A 50 -30.86 -12.49 5.10
CA SER A 50 -32.22 -12.40 5.67
C SER A 50 -32.25 -11.54 6.93
N GLU A 51 -31.24 -11.66 7.81
CA GLU A 51 -31.03 -10.79 8.98
C GLU A 51 -30.84 -9.35 8.51
N MET A 52 -29.89 -9.08 7.60
CA MET A 52 -29.67 -7.73 7.05
C MET A 52 -30.89 -7.15 6.33
N ARG A 53 -31.70 -7.97 5.65
CA ARG A 53 -32.98 -7.54 5.05
C ARG A 53 -34.00 -7.20 6.12
N SER A 54 -34.13 -8.01 7.17
CA SER A 54 -35.00 -7.73 8.31
C SER A 54 -34.57 -6.47 9.05
N GLU A 55 -33.26 -6.27 9.28
CA GLU A 55 -32.70 -5.04 9.85
C GLU A 55 -32.95 -3.82 8.96
N ARG A 56 -32.74 -3.96 7.63
CA ARG A 56 -33.05 -2.92 6.64
C ARG A 56 -34.52 -2.56 6.65
N ASP A 57 -35.41 -3.54 6.67
CA ASP A 57 -36.86 -3.31 6.58
C ASP A 57 -37.40 -2.74 7.89
N ALA A 58 -36.88 -3.18 9.04
CA ALA A 58 -37.11 -2.53 10.33
C ALA A 58 -36.56 -1.09 10.37
N ALA A 59 -35.41 -0.82 9.75
CA ALA A 59 -34.83 0.53 9.66
C ALA A 59 -35.59 1.43 8.69
N LEU A 60 -36.10 0.89 7.57
CA LEU A 60 -36.95 1.60 6.62
C LEU A 60 -38.32 1.90 7.23
N GLU A 61 -38.91 0.97 7.98
CA GLU A 61 -40.16 1.23 8.70
C GLU A 61 -39.96 2.23 9.85
N GLN A 62 -38.84 2.17 10.59
CA GLN A 62 -38.48 3.24 11.53
C GLN A 62 -38.30 4.59 10.81
N ALA A 63 -37.66 4.63 9.64
CA ALA A 63 -37.51 5.86 8.86
C ALA A 63 -38.88 6.39 8.38
N ARG A 64 -39.77 5.51 7.93
CA ARG A 64 -41.14 5.85 7.50
C ARG A 64 -42.00 6.37 8.66
N LEU A 65 -41.92 5.74 9.83
CA LEU A 65 -42.59 6.20 11.06
C LEU A 65 -42.03 7.54 11.53
N ILE A 66 -40.72 7.78 11.42
CA ILE A 66 -40.12 9.09 11.63
C ILE A 66 -40.72 10.09 10.62
N GLU A 67 -40.71 9.78 9.32
CA GLU A 67 -41.14 10.69 8.26
C GLU A 67 -42.63 11.06 8.28
N THR A 68 -43.49 10.13 8.70
CA THR A 68 -44.93 10.35 8.84
C THR A 68 -45.32 11.02 10.17
N SER A 69 -44.44 11.01 11.17
CA SER A 69 -44.74 11.59 12.49
C SER A 69 -45.04 13.09 12.47
N THR A 70 -45.97 13.51 13.33
CA THR A 70 -46.33 14.92 13.54
C THR A 70 -45.15 15.76 14.01
N ALA A 71 -44.28 15.23 14.87
CA ALA A 71 -43.08 15.95 15.34
C ALA A 71 -42.00 16.14 14.24
N TRP A 72 -41.81 15.16 13.34
CA TRP A 72 -40.93 15.34 12.18
C TRP A 72 -41.51 16.38 11.23
N ARG A 73 -42.80 16.33 10.93
CA ARG A 73 -43.49 17.35 10.12
C ARG A 73 -43.40 18.75 10.75
N ALA A 74 -43.58 18.88 12.06
CA ALA A 74 -43.46 20.14 12.78
C ALA A 74 -42.05 20.76 12.71
N THR A 75 -40.99 19.95 12.63
CA THR A 75 -39.60 20.45 12.52
C THR A 75 -39.18 20.77 11.07
N LEU A 76 -40.05 20.65 10.06
CA LEU A 76 -39.69 20.79 8.65
C LEU A 76 -39.07 22.17 8.31
N LEU A 77 -39.65 23.26 8.84
CA LEU A 77 -39.15 24.62 8.62
C LEU A 77 -37.75 24.82 9.22
N LEU A 78 -37.54 24.39 10.46
CA LEU A 78 -36.22 24.37 11.12
C LEU A 78 -35.20 23.55 10.32
N ARG A 79 -35.58 22.36 9.85
CA ARG A 79 -34.69 21.47 9.06
C ARG A 79 -34.33 22.06 7.69
N ARG A 80 -35.24 22.79 7.04
CA ARG A 80 -34.93 23.57 5.82
C ARG A 80 -33.97 24.73 6.12
N SER A 81 -34.20 25.49 7.18
CA SER A 81 -33.31 26.60 7.59
C SER A 81 -31.90 26.14 8.02
N PHE A 82 -31.76 24.92 8.53
CA PHE A 82 -30.44 24.32 8.80
C PHE A 82 -29.75 23.73 7.57
N ALA A 83 -30.47 23.46 6.48
CA ALA A 83 -29.87 22.91 5.25
C ALA A 83 -29.02 23.95 4.50
N THR A 84 -29.36 25.24 4.60
CA THR A 84 -28.70 26.35 3.88
C THR A 84 -27.45 26.90 4.58
N LYS A 85 -27.13 26.47 5.82
CA LYS A 85 -25.95 26.93 6.58
C LYS A 85 -25.13 25.74 7.14
N PRO A 86 -24.01 25.34 6.48
CA PRO A 86 -23.29 24.10 6.79
C PRO A 86 -22.87 23.90 8.25
N ARG A 87 -22.35 24.96 8.91
CA ARG A 87 -21.90 24.89 10.32
C ARG A 87 -23.06 24.65 11.30
N LEU A 88 -24.23 25.23 11.04
CA LEU A 88 -25.44 25.01 11.87
C LEU A 88 -26.08 23.64 11.61
N ARG A 89 -25.88 23.05 10.42
CA ARG A 89 -26.46 21.75 10.03
C ARG A 89 -26.05 20.59 10.94
N LEU A 90 -24.79 20.56 11.40
CA LEU A 90 -24.27 19.51 12.28
C LEU A 90 -24.82 19.62 13.70
N PHE A 91 -24.84 20.83 14.27
CA PHE A 91 -25.38 21.10 15.60
C PHE A 91 -26.89 20.88 15.64
N GLY A 92 -27.65 21.47 14.70
CA GLY A 92 -29.09 21.30 14.59
C GLY A 92 -29.52 19.85 14.41
N ARG A 93 -28.79 19.05 13.61
CA ARG A 93 -29.03 17.60 13.51
C ARG A 93 -28.83 16.87 14.84
N LYS A 94 -27.80 17.19 15.62
CA LYS A 94 -27.57 16.55 16.94
C LYS A 94 -28.69 16.90 17.92
N VAL A 95 -29.09 18.17 18.00
CA VAL A 95 -30.17 18.63 18.90
C VAL A 95 -31.53 18.01 18.53
N ILE A 96 -31.92 18.04 17.25
CA ILE A 96 -33.18 17.43 16.78
C ILE A 96 -33.19 15.92 17.01
N LYS A 97 -32.06 15.22 16.76
CA LYS A 97 -31.97 13.77 16.95
C LYS A 97 -32.01 13.38 18.43
N LEU A 98 -31.42 14.18 19.32
CA LEU A 98 -31.51 14.00 20.78
C LEU A 98 -32.95 14.20 21.26
N GLY A 99 -33.60 15.31 20.88
CA GLY A 99 -35.01 15.57 21.20
C GLY A 99 -35.94 14.47 20.69
N TRP A 100 -35.72 13.98 19.47
CA TRP A 100 -36.44 12.83 18.94
C TRP A 100 -36.24 11.56 19.77
N TRP A 101 -35.01 11.23 20.17
CA TRP A 101 -34.75 10.06 21.02
C TRP A 101 -35.40 10.16 22.40
N THR A 102 -35.50 11.37 22.97
CA THR A 102 -36.23 11.62 24.22
C THR A 102 -37.73 11.41 24.03
N ILE A 103 -38.34 12.04 23.02
CA ILE A 103 -39.79 11.97 22.75
C ILE A 103 -40.24 10.56 22.36
N SER A 104 -39.44 9.83 21.58
CA SER A 104 -39.73 8.45 21.15
C SER A 104 -39.37 7.37 22.19
N GLY A 105 -38.92 7.76 23.39
CA GLY A 105 -38.49 6.81 24.42
C GLY A 105 -37.25 5.97 24.07
N GLN A 106 -36.58 6.25 22.94
CA GLN A 106 -35.43 5.49 22.46
C GLN A 106 -34.12 5.82 23.21
N LEU A 107 -34.07 6.95 23.92
CA LEU A 107 -32.85 7.44 24.59
C LEU A 107 -32.22 6.41 25.55
N PRO A 108 -32.96 5.70 26.44
CA PRO A 108 -32.36 4.72 27.35
C PRO A 108 -31.79 3.49 26.63
N TYR A 109 -32.44 3.06 25.53
CA TYR A 109 -31.94 1.97 24.68
C TYR A 109 -30.68 2.41 23.92
N ARG A 110 -30.68 3.61 23.32
CA ARG A 110 -29.51 4.15 22.61
C ARG A 110 -28.32 4.38 23.55
N ILE A 111 -28.55 4.78 24.81
CA ILE A 111 -27.49 4.87 25.83
C ILE A 111 -26.95 3.48 26.20
N ARG A 112 -27.82 2.45 26.35
CA ARG A 112 -27.37 1.07 26.60
C ARG A 112 -26.60 0.49 25.41
N ALA A 113 -27.10 0.64 24.19
CA ALA A 113 -26.42 0.20 22.97
C ALA A 113 -25.06 0.91 22.80
N TRP A 114 -24.98 2.22 23.06
CA TRP A 114 -23.71 2.96 23.04
C TRP A 114 -22.75 2.48 24.14
N ARG A 115 -23.24 2.15 25.34
CA ARG A 115 -22.43 1.53 26.40
C ARG A 115 -21.92 0.14 26.00
N HIS A 116 -22.73 -0.70 25.36
CA HIS A 116 -22.29 -2.00 24.84
C HIS A 116 -21.28 -1.86 23.71
N ILE A 117 -21.55 -1.05 22.68
CA ILE A 117 -20.59 -0.78 21.59
C ILE A 117 -19.27 -0.23 22.14
N ARG A 118 -19.34 0.64 23.16
CA ARG A 118 -18.15 1.17 23.85
C ARG A 118 -17.45 0.09 24.68
N ALA A 119 -18.18 -0.82 25.33
CA ALA A 119 -17.60 -1.94 26.07
C ALA A 119 -16.91 -2.94 25.13
N ASP A 120 -17.55 -3.35 24.03
CA ASP A 120 -16.96 -4.22 23.00
C ASP A 120 -15.73 -3.56 22.34
N ALA A 121 -15.82 -2.26 22.04
CA ALA A 121 -14.66 -1.50 21.56
C ALA A 121 -13.56 -1.36 22.62
N THR A 122 -13.88 -1.46 23.91
CA THR A 122 -12.90 -1.48 25.01
C THR A 122 -12.30 -2.87 25.19
N ALA A 123 -13.07 -3.95 24.99
CA ALA A 123 -12.61 -5.33 25.02
C ALA A 123 -11.67 -5.62 23.83
N ARG A 124 -12.06 -5.26 22.61
CA ARG A 124 -11.17 -5.34 21.42
C ARG A 124 -9.94 -4.44 21.56
N ARG A 125 -10.06 -3.30 22.24
CA ARG A 125 -8.89 -2.46 22.63
C ARG A 125 -7.97 -3.16 23.62
N ALA A 126 -8.46 -4.08 24.46
CA ALA A 126 -7.63 -4.83 25.39
C ALA A 126 -6.92 -6.02 24.72
N GLU A 127 -7.57 -6.68 23.77
CA GLU A 127 -6.98 -7.77 22.95
C GLU A 127 -5.93 -7.24 21.97
N ALA A 128 -6.10 -6.03 21.44
CA ALA A 128 -5.17 -5.40 20.50
C ALA A 128 -4.00 -4.63 21.15
N MET A 129 -3.71 -4.86 22.44
CA MET A 129 -2.60 -4.22 23.16
C MET A 129 -1.36 -5.12 23.18
N PRO A 130 -0.27 -4.78 22.47
CA PRO A 130 1.01 -5.45 22.66
C PRO A 130 1.47 -5.29 24.11
N GLY A 131 2.00 -6.38 24.69
CA GLY A 131 2.35 -6.47 26.10
C GLY A 131 3.44 -5.48 26.54
N GLY A 132 3.06 -4.25 26.87
CA GLY A 132 3.93 -3.29 27.55
C GLY A 132 4.28 -3.81 28.94
N ASN A 133 5.55 -4.15 29.16
CA ASN A 133 6.01 -4.72 30.42
C ASN A 133 5.79 -3.71 31.57
N SER A 134 4.90 -4.02 32.50
CA SER A 134 4.37 -3.08 33.51
C SER A 134 5.39 -2.64 34.57
N GLN A 135 6.66 -3.06 34.44
CA GLN A 135 7.75 -2.82 35.38
C GLN A 135 8.73 -1.73 34.91
N THR A 136 8.74 -1.30 33.64
CA THR A 136 9.63 -0.24 33.17
C THR A 136 9.20 1.14 33.70
N PRO A 137 10.10 1.93 34.33
CA PRO A 137 9.78 3.28 34.77
C PRO A 137 9.35 4.18 33.60
N GLU A 138 8.28 4.96 33.81
CA GLU A 138 7.88 6.01 32.86
C GLU A 138 8.91 7.15 32.93
N VAL A 139 9.62 7.35 31.82
CA VAL A 139 10.76 8.27 31.68
C VAL A 139 10.58 9.28 30.54
N ALA A 140 9.61 9.12 29.65
CA ALA A 140 9.46 10.03 28.52
C ALA A 140 9.08 11.45 28.98
N ARG A 141 9.15 12.42 28.07
CA ARG A 141 8.60 13.75 28.35
C ARG A 141 7.06 13.73 28.53
N PRO A 142 6.51 14.60 29.40
CA PRO A 142 5.07 14.84 29.50
C PRO A 142 4.53 15.42 28.18
N ILE A 143 3.40 14.90 27.71
CA ILE A 143 2.81 15.26 26.39
C ILE A 143 2.38 16.74 26.38
N GLU A 144 1.90 17.24 27.51
CA GLU A 144 1.51 18.64 27.73
C GLU A 144 2.68 19.63 27.66
N ASN A 145 3.92 19.15 27.61
CA ASN A 145 5.15 19.93 27.46
C ASN A 145 6.04 19.41 26.30
N ASP A 146 5.46 18.62 25.39
CA ASP A 146 6.15 17.99 24.26
C ASP A 146 5.92 18.81 22.99
N TYR A 147 6.61 19.95 22.90
CA TYR A 147 6.40 20.94 21.85
C TYR A 147 7.05 20.58 20.51
N SER A 148 6.34 20.93 19.44
CA SER A 148 6.80 20.82 18.05
C SER A 148 6.33 22.01 17.23
N ALA A 149 7.16 22.51 16.32
CA ALA A 149 6.78 23.57 15.38
C ALA A 149 5.83 23.03 14.31
N ALA A 150 4.81 23.80 13.96
CA ALA A 150 3.89 23.45 12.88
C ALA A 150 4.59 23.58 11.52
N VAL A 151 4.47 22.57 10.67
CA VAL A 151 4.97 22.61 9.28
C VAL A 151 3.85 22.39 8.26
N PRO A 152 3.92 22.99 7.06
CA PRO A 152 4.91 24.01 6.66
C PRO A 152 4.72 25.34 7.41
N PHE A 153 5.77 26.16 7.49
CA PHE A 153 5.69 27.51 8.05
C PHE A 153 4.75 28.40 7.20
N ALA A 154 3.98 29.25 7.86
CA ALA A 154 2.88 30.01 7.25
C ALA A 154 3.31 31.41 6.75
N TYR A 155 4.56 31.57 6.31
CA TYR A 155 5.07 32.80 5.68
C TYR A 155 5.91 32.48 4.43
N PRO A 156 6.07 33.44 3.50
CA PRO A 156 6.97 33.28 2.35
C PRO A 156 8.41 33.15 2.83
N MET A 157 8.99 31.96 2.66
CA MET A 157 10.42 31.71 2.88
C MET A 157 11.19 32.09 1.61
N ALA A 158 12.42 32.58 1.79
CA ALA A 158 13.31 32.82 0.66
C ALA A 158 13.80 31.48 0.09
N ASN A 159 14.09 31.44 -1.21
CA ASN A 159 14.90 30.36 -1.75
C ASN A 159 16.29 30.41 -1.10
N LEU A 160 16.85 29.24 -0.79
CA LEU A 160 18.23 29.15 -0.31
C LEU A 160 19.17 29.76 -1.35
N ALA A 161 20.08 30.65 -0.91
CA ALA A 161 20.98 31.37 -1.80
C ALA A 161 21.95 30.42 -2.53
N GLU A 162 22.36 29.35 -1.85
CA GLU A 162 23.13 28.23 -2.40
C GLU A 162 22.43 26.93 -2.00
N ALA A 163 22.59 25.88 -2.81
CA ALA A 163 22.07 24.57 -2.46
C ALA A 163 22.88 23.99 -1.28
N PRO A 164 22.24 23.53 -0.20
CA PRO A 164 22.95 22.98 0.95
C PRO A 164 23.67 21.69 0.56
N GLY A 165 24.84 21.45 1.16
CA GLY A 165 25.53 20.17 1.04
C GLY A 165 24.73 19.07 1.76
N LEU A 166 23.79 18.43 1.04
CA LEU A 166 22.87 17.43 1.57
C LEU A 166 23.12 16.02 1.00
N ALA A 167 23.34 15.06 1.92
CA ALA A 167 23.27 13.63 1.64
C ALA A 167 21.98 13.00 2.22
N VAL A 168 21.28 12.19 1.43
CA VAL A 168 20.17 11.36 1.90
C VAL A 168 20.71 9.97 2.21
N ILE A 169 20.76 9.57 3.48
CA ILE A 169 21.26 8.26 3.92
C ILE A 169 20.06 7.37 4.29
N CYS A 170 19.75 6.40 3.43
CA CYS A 170 18.55 5.58 3.51
C CYS A 170 18.87 4.08 3.63
N HIS A 171 18.26 3.38 4.59
CA HIS A 171 18.33 1.92 4.66
C HIS A 171 17.10 1.24 4.05
N ILE A 172 17.24 0.67 2.85
CA ILE A 172 16.17 -0.05 2.14
C ILE A 172 16.37 -1.57 2.31
N PHE A 173 15.90 -2.09 3.45
CA PHE A 173 15.73 -3.53 3.69
C PHE A 173 14.56 -4.15 2.91
N HIS A 174 13.44 -3.43 2.80
CA HIS A 174 12.25 -3.86 2.07
C HIS A 174 12.16 -3.12 0.73
N GLU A 175 12.52 -3.81 -0.34
CA GLU A 175 12.62 -3.31 -1.72
C GLU A 175 11.27 -2.86 -2.32
N ASN A 176 10.14 -3.44 -1.90
CA ASN A 176 8.80 -3.08 -2.37
C ASN A 176 8.34 -1.66 -1.93
N LEU A 177 9.11 -1.00 -1.06
CA LEU A 177 8.89 0.38 -0.62
C LEU A 177 9.83 1.39 -1.28
N THR A 178 10.76 0.93 -2.13
CA THR A 178 11.62 1.82 -2.93
C THR A 178 10.81 2.87 -3.72
N PRO A 179 9.68 2.52 -4.38
CA PRO A 179 8.87 3.51 -5.10
C PRO A 179 8.23 4.57 -4.17
N GLU A 180 7.83 4.19 -2.95
CA GLU A 180 7.29 5.14 -1.96
C GLU A 180 8.37 6.14 -1.52
N ILE A 181 9.55 5.66 -1.16
CA ILE A 181 10.67 6.49 -0.70
C ILE A 181 11.12 7.45 -1.81
N HIS A 182 11.33 6.94 -3.03
CA HIS A 182 11.68 7.74 -4.21
C HIS A 182 10.68 8.87 -4.46
N ARG A 183 9.38 8.60 -4.32
CA ARG A 183 8.31 9.60 -4.48
C ARG A 183 8.36 10.70 -3.41
N TYR A 184 8.66 10.38 -2.15
CA TYR A 184 8.80 11.39 -1.09
C TYR A 184 10.07 12.24 -1.27
N LEU A 185 11.19 11.65 -1.70
CA LEU A 185 12.46 12.36 -1.92
C LEU A 185 12.39 13.45 -2.99
N ARG A 186 11.49 13.31 -3.99
CA ARG A 186 11.21 14.38 -4.96
C ARG A 186 10.64 15.67 -4.37
N SER A 187 10.25 15.67 -3.10
CA SER A 187 9.86 16.90 -2.39
C SER A 187 11.06 17.75 -1.95
N ILE A 188 12.30 17.26 -2.11
CA ILE A 188 13.52 18.06 -1.84
C ILE A 188 13.75 19.03 -3.03
N PRO A 189 13.67 20.36 -2.83
CA PRO A 189 13.64 21.33 -3.93
C PRO A 189 15.02 21.78 -4.43
N PHE A 190 16.10 21.15 -3.96
CA PHE A 190 17.49 21.44 -4.31
C PHE A 190 18.29 20.14 -4.45
N LYS A 191 19.52 20.23 -4.98
CA LYS A 191 20.39 19.07 -5.20
C LYS A 191 20.56 18.25 -3.92
N SER A 192 20.42 16.93 -4.03
CA SER A 192 20.67 15.98 -2.94
C SER A 192 21.26 14.68 -3.49
N ASP A 193 22.41 14.30 -2.95
CA ASP A 193 23.10 13.07 -3.30
C ASP A 193 22.58 11.93 -2.39
N ILE A 194 22.30 10.76 -2.95
CA ILE A 194 21.57 9.68 -2.25
C ILE A 194 22.46 8.47 -2.01
N TYR A 195 22.51 8.03 -0.76
CA TYR A 195 23.29 6.92 -0.26
C TYR A 195 22.35 5.85 0.32
N ILE A 196 22.23 4.71 -0.37
CA ILE A 196 21.24 3.66 -0.02
C ILE A 196 21.93 2.36 0.38
N SER A 197 21.62 1.84 1.56
CA SER A 197 22.05 0.50 1.98
C SER A 197 20.94 -0.54 1.84
N THR A 198 21.31 -1.77 1.52
CA THR A 198 20.43 -2.94 1.47
C THR A 198 21.25 -4.21 1.81
N ASP A 199 20.61 -5.36 1.98
CA ASP A 199 21.26 -6.59 2.48
C ASP A 199 21.70 -7.59 1.38
N THR A 200 21.27 -7.39 0.13
CA THR A 200 21.48 -8.35 -0.97
C THR A 200 21.72 -7.67 -2.31
N ALA A 201 22.47 -8.35 -3.20
CA ALA A 201 22.76 -7.85 -4.55
C ALA A 201 21.50 -7.75 -5.44
N SER A 202 20.53 -8.65 -5.25
CA SER A 202 19.24 -8.64 -5.95
C SER A 202 18.41 -7.40 -5.59
N LYS A 203 18.24 -7.09 -4.30
CA LYS A 203 17.60 -5.85 -3.84
C LYS A 203 18.33 -4.61 -4.31
N LYS A 204 19.67 -4.62 -4.30
CA LYS A 204 20.48 -3.53 -4.85
C LYS A 204 20.09 -3.23 -6.31
N ALA A 205 20.02 -4.26 -7.18
CA ALA A 205 19.65 -4.07 -8.59
C ALA A 205 18.22 -3.52 -8.76
N ILE A 206 17.27 -3.93 -7.91
CA ILE A 206 15.90 -3.38 -7.88
C ILE A 206 15.92 -1.88 -7.50
N ILE A 207 16.68 -1.53 -6.46
CA ILE A 207 16.81 -0.16 -5.98
C ILE A 207 17.46 0.74 -7.05
N GLU A 208 18.58 0.30 -7.63
CA GLU A 208 19.28 1.04 -8.69
C GLU A 208 18.38 1.28 -9.91
N ARG A 209 17.58 0.29 -10.33
CA ARG A 209 16.59 0.44 -11.41
C ARG A 209 15.53 1.49 -11.10
N GLN A 210 15.02 1.53 -9.86
CA GLN A 210 14.00 2.51 -9.48
C GLN A 210 14.59 3.93 -9.40
N PHE A 211 15.81 4.07 -8.88
CA PHE A 211 16.53 5.34 -8.77
C PHE A 211 17.26 5.76 -10.06
N ALA A 212 17.27 4.96 -11.13
CA ALA A 212 17.84 5.35 -12.42
C ALA A 212 17.19 6.59 -13.06
N SER A 213 15.98 6.97 -12.62
CA SER A 213 15.33 8.24 -13.00
C SER A 213 15.70 9.43 -12.11
N TRP A 214 16.58 9.27 -11.12
CA TRP A 214 17.05 10.36 -10.27
C TRP A 214 18.08 11.21 -11.01
N ASN A 215 17.78 12.50 -11.18
CA ASN A 215 18.60 13.47 -11.89
C ASN A 215 18.98 14.69 -11.02
N ASN A 216 18.65 14.66 -9.72
CA ASN A 216 18.84 15.76 -8.78
C ASN A 216 20.03 15.54 -7.83
N GLY A 217 21.05 14.80 -8.28
CA GLY A 217 22.23 14.39 -7.51
C GLY A 217 22.73 13.02 -7.96
N CYS A 218 23.80 12.53 -7.34
CA CYS A 218 24.25 11.15 -7.55
C CYS A 218 23.42 10.15 -6.71
N VAL A 219 23.50 8.86 -7.05
CA VAL A 219 22.93 7.77 -6.27
C VAL A 219 23.99 6.68 -6.11
N GLN A 220 24.29 6.28 -4.88
CA GLN A 220 25.17 5.16 -4.56
C GLN A 220 24.41 4.11 -3.75
N VAL A 221 24.39 2.86 -4.22
CA VAL A 221 23.77 1.74 -3.49
C VAL A 221 24.85 0.77 -3.00
N ARG A 222 24.91 0.55 -1.68
CA ARG A 222 25.85 -0.36 -1.00
C ARG A 222 25.10 -1.58 -0.46
N VAL A 223 25.72 -2.75 -0.56
CA VAL A 223 25.26 -3.95 0.14
C VAL A 223 25.98 -4.00 1.49
N THR A 224 25.23 -4.14 2.58
CA THR A 224 25.70 -4.18 3.97
C THR A 224 25.17 -5.43 4.65
N GLU A 225 25.86 -5.95 5.66
CA GLU A 225 25.32 -7.08 6.46
C GLU A 225 23.94 -6.72 7.07
N ASN A 226 23.05 -7.71 7.15
CA ASN A 226 21.77 -7.57 7.86
C ASN A 226 22.00 -7.64 9.39
N ARG A 227 22.60 -6.58 9.94
CA ARG A 227 22.95 -6.43 11.36
C ARG A 227 22.76 -4.99 11.80
N GLY A 228 22.25 -4.80 13.02
CA GLY A 228 22.09 -3.47 13.60
C GLY A 228 20.97 -2.65 12.96
N ARG A 229 20.00 -3.32 12.33
CA ARG A 229 18.77 -2.75 11.76
C ARG A 229 19.05 -1.64 10.76
N ASP A 230 18.36 -0.51 10.85
CA ASP A 230 18.68 0.68 10.07
C ASP A 230 19.87 1.47 10.64
N ILE A 231 20.26 1.25 11.91
CA ILE A 231 21.25 2.08 12.60
C ILE A 231 22.67 1.82 12.08
N ALA A 232 23.11 0.55 12.06
CA ALA A 232 24.48 0.25 11.61
C ALA A 232 24.68 0.51 10.11
N PRO A 233 23.75 0.16 9.20
CA PRO A 233 23.89 0.49 7.78
C PRO A 233 23.92 2.01 7.49
N LYS A 234 23.37 2.86 8.37
CA LYS A 234 23.54 4.33 8.32
C LYS A 234 24.89 4.77 8.90
N LEU A 235 25.11 4.54 10.20
CA LEU A 235 26.26 5.11 10.94
C LEU A 235 27.61 4.42 10.65
N VAL A 236 27.60 3.15 10.27
CA VAL A 236 28.80 2.36 9.94
C VAL A 236 28.94 2.21 8.43
N GLY A 237 27.86 1.81 7.74
CA GLY A 237 27.87 1.54 6.29
C GLY A 237 28.11 2.78 5.40
N PHE A 238 27.85 3.99 5.92
CA PHE A 238 28.09 5.27 5.27
C PHE A 238 28.88 6.26 6.15
N ARG A 239 29.71 5.74 7.07
CA ARG A 239 30.51 6.59 7.99
C ARG A 239 31.34 7.64 7.25
N ASP A 240 31.88 7.27 6.10
CA ASP A 240 32.66 8.10 5.17
C ASP A 240 31.89 9.29 4.58
N VAL A 241 30.56 9.19 4.45
CA VAL A 241 29.72 10.23 3.83
C VAL A 241 29.55 11.45 4.75
N TYR A 242 29.55 11.27 6.07
CA TYR A 242 29.22 12.35 7.01
C TYR A 242 30.25 13.50 7.02
N ASP A 243 31.50 13.25 6.63
CA ASP A 243 32.54 14.29 6.56
C ASP A 243 32.48 15.10 5.24
N GLU A 244 31.75 14.64 4.23
CA GLU A 244 31.61 15.31 2.91
C GLU A 244 30.42 16.28 2.83
N TYR A 245 29.41 16.13 3.70
CA TYR A 245 28.14 16.87 3.62
C TYR A 245 27.84 17.61 4.92
N GLU A 246 27.37 18.86 4.84
CA GLU A 246 26.95 19.66 6.00
C GLU A 246 25.69 19.08 6.66
N PHE A 247 24.76 18.61 5.83
CA PHE A 247 23.46 18.08 6.24
C PHE A 247 23.25 16.65 5.77
N VAL A 248 22.54 15.87 6.59
CA VAL A 248 22.09 14.53 6.27
C VAL A 248 20.59 14.37 6.55
N LEU A 249 19.94 13.52 5.76
CA LEU A 249 18.60 13.02 6.01
C LEU A 249 18.66 11.51 6.25
N HIS A 250 18.28 11.06 7.44
CA HIS A 250 18.18 9.64 7.78
C HIS A 250 16.78 9.10 7.44
N LEU A 251 16.73 8.01 6.67
CA LEU A 251 15.48 7.30 6.31
C LEU A 251 15.66 5.77 6.40
N HIS A 252 14.54 5.04 6.43
CA HIS A 252 14.53 3.58 6.27
C HIS A 252 13.21 3.04 5.69
N SER A 253 13.24 1.81 5.18
CA SER A 253 12.04 1.12 4.62
C SER A 253 11.31 0.17 5.59
N LYS A 254 11.60 0.18 6.90
CA LYS A 254 10.96 -0.72 7.89
C LYS A 254 9.43 -0.86 7.71
N GLN A 255 8.95 -2.10 7.73
CA GLN A 255 7.53 -2.45 7.71
C GLN A 255 7.04 -2.87 9.10
N SER A 256 5.74 -2.66 9.35
CA SER A 256 5.06 -3.00 10.61
C SER A 256 3.96 -4.06 10.38
N SER A 257 4.22 -5.01 9.47
CA SER A 257 3.23 -5.93 8.86
C SER A 257 2.37 -6.77 9.83
N HIS A 258 2.76 -6.87 11.10
CA HIS A 258 2.11 -7.71 12.11
C HIS A 258 1.41 -6.94 13.23
N ASP A 259 1.45 -5.60 13.25
CA ASP A 259 0.80 -4.78 14.28
C ASP A 259 -0.05 -3.66 13.64
N SER A 260 -1.38 -3.80 13.79
CA SER A 260 -2.35 -2.86 13.24
C SER A 260 -2.26 -1.45 13.83
N VAL A 261 -1.66 -1.29 15.01
CA VAL A 261 -1.45 -0.01 15.71
C VAL A 261 -0.24 0.74 15.14
N LEU A 262 0.79 0.02 14.69
CA LEU A 262 2.00 0.56 14.07
C LEU A 262 1.86 0.83 12.57
N ASN A 263 0.76 0.37 11.97
CA ASN A 263 0.43 0.64 10.57
C ASN A 263 0.25 2.15 10.32
N GLY A 264 0.91 2.64 9.27
CA GLY A 264 0.96 4.06 8.93
C GLY A 264 2.06 4.88 9.62
N TRP A 265 2.82 4.33 10.59
CA TRP A 265 3.90 5.08 11.27
C TRP A 265 4.99 5.57 10.30
N ARG A 266 5.43 4.74 9.36
CA ARG A 266 6.38 5.14 8.29
C ARG A 266 5.81 6.29 7.46
N GLY A 267 4.56 6.17 7.02
CA GLY A 267 3.86 7.21 6.27
C GLY A 267 3.76 8.52 7.06
N TYR A 268 3.46 8.45 8.36
CA TYR A 268 3.45 9.61 9.25
C TYR A 268 4.81 10.31 9.33
N LEU A 269 5.92 9.58 9.49
CA LEU A 269 7.26 10.17 9.52
C LEU A 269 7.57 10.88 8.19
N LEU A 270 7.31 10.20 7.06
CA LEU A 270 7.51 10.74 5.71
C LEU A 270 6.63 11.97 5.43
N GLU A 271 5.36 11.97 5.85
CA GLU A 271 4.48 13.13 5.75
C GLU A 271 5.04 14.34 6.52
N ASN A 272 5.50 14.16 7.76
CA ASN A 272 5.98 15.27 8.58
C ASN A 272 7.30 15.87 8.10
N MET A 273 8.12 15.13 7.36
CA MET A 273 9.47 15.57 6.95
C MET A 273 9.63 15.84 5.45
N LEU A 274 8.85 15.17 4.60
CA LEU A 274 8.94 15.16 3.13
C LEU A 274 7.57 15.28 2.46
N GLY A 275 6.51 15.62 3.20
CA GLY A 275 5.13 15.62 2.68
C GLY A 275 4.86 16.67 1.59
N SER A 276 5.70 17.69 1.46
CA SER A 276 5.73 18.66 0.36
C SER A 276 7.05 19.46 0.36
N PRO A 277 7.39 20.19 -0.73
CA PRO A 277 8.58 21.05 -0.76
C PRO A 277 8.60 22.14 0.30
N GLU A 278 7.45 22.70 0.66
CA GLU A 278 7.33 23.76 1.67
C GLU A 278 7.67 23.22 3.07
N ILE A 279 7.44 21.93 3.34
CA ILE A 279 7.87 21.28 4.58
C ILE A 279 9.41 21.17 4.62
N VAL A 280 10.04 20.77 3.51
CA VAL A 280 11.51 20.73 3.42
C VAL A 280 12.11 22.13 3.55
N GLN A 281 11.53 23.14 2.89
CA GLN A 281 11.94 24.53 3.06
C GLN A 281 11.82 25.01 4.51
N SER A 282 10.75 24.63 5.23
CA SER A 282 10.59 24.98 6.65
C SER A 282 11.73 24.42 7.52
N VAL A 283 12.20 23.20 7.22
CA VAL A 283 13.35 22.59 7.91
C VAL A 283 14.64 23.37 7.64
N PHE A 284 14.88 23.78 6.40
CA PHE A 284 16.11 24.50 6.04
C PHE A 284 16.09 25.98 6.41
N GLU A 285 14.93 26.64 6.46
CA GLU A 285 14.77 27.96 7.08
C GLU A 285 15.16 27.88 8.57
N ALA A 286 14.70 26.85 9.30
CA ALA A 286 15.11 26.64 10.69
C ALA A 286 16.62 26.41 10.84
N PHE A 287 17.25 25.55 10.02
CA PHE A 287 18.71 25.35 10.05
C PHE A 287 19.51 26.61 9.68
N THR A 288 18.98 27.47 8.81
CA THR A 288 19.61 28.71 8.36
C THR A 288 19.53 29.80 9.43
N ARG A 289 18.37 29.90 10.11
CA ARG A 289 18.13 30.87 11.20
C ARG A 289 18.91 30.51 12.47
N GLU A 290 19.05 29.23 12.75
CA GLU A 290 19.62 28.73 14.00
C GLU A 290 20.88 27.88 13.74
N PRO A 291 22.08 28.50 13.70
CA PRO A 291 23.34 27.79 13.45
C PRO A 291 23.63 26.66 14.44
N LYS A 292 23.05 26.73 15.65
CA LYS A 292 23.15 25.67 16.67
C LYS A 292 22.13 24.55 16.51
N LEU A 293 21.14 24.66 15.63
CA LEU A 293 20.18 23.58 15.39
C LEU A 293 20.87 22.43 14.66
N GLY A 294 21.01 21.29 15.34
CA GLY A 294 21.70 20.10 14.87
C GLY A 294 20.79 18.97 14.39
N ILE A 295 19.59 18.81 14.96
CA ILE A 295 18.62 17.78 14.53
C ILE A 295 17.20 18.37 14.43
N VAL A 296 16.51 18.04 13.33
CA VAL A 296 15.07 18.30 13.13
C VAL A 296 14.37 16.98 12.83
N ALA A 297 13.45 16.56 13.71
CA ALA A 297 12.74 15.29 13.59
C ALA A 297 11.23 15.46 13.68
N SER A 298 10.48 14.45 13.23
CA SER A 298 9.04 14.41 13.47
C SER A 298 8.74 14.30 14.97
N GLN A 299 7.65 14.92 15.41
CA GLN A 299 7.00 14.62 16.69
C GLN A 299 6.66 13.12 16.80
N HIS A 300 6.47 12.59 18.01
CA HIS A 300 6.11 11.19 18.19
C HIS A 300 4.73 10.89 17.59
N PHE A 301 4.67 9.81 16.79
CA PHE A 301 3.43 9.25 16.29
C PHE A 301 2.52 8.88 17.47
N GLU A 302 1.27 9.34 17.45
CA GLU A 302 0.38 9.25 18.62
C GLU A 302 0.27 7.83 19.22
N PRO A 303 0.11 6.76 18.42
CA PRO A 303 0.15 5.39 18.91
C PRO A 303 1.43 4.93 19.63
N VAL A 304 2.61 5.46 19.29
CA VAL A 304 3.89 5.01 19.90
C VAL A 304 4.27 5.74 21.17
N ARG A 305 3.50 6.77 21.57
CA ARG A 305 3.81 7.62 22.74
C ARG A 305 3.89 6.86 24.09
N ALA A 306 3.22 5.71 24.18
CA ALA A 306 3.28 4.82 25.35
C ALA A 306 4.53 3.93 25.40
N TRP A 307 5.19 3.69 24.25
CA TRP A 307 6.41 2.88 24.14
C TRP A 307 7.72 3.70 24.23
N ILE A 308 7.64 5.03 24.32
CA ILE A 308 8.81 5.88 24.55
C ILE A 308 9.32 5.64 25.98
N ASN A 309 10.33 4.80 26.13
CA ASN A 309 11.02 4.52 27.40
C ASN A 309 12.41 3.92 27.14
N TRP A 310 13.24 3.79 28.17
CA TRP A 310 14.59 3.20 28.05
C TRP A 310 14.59 1.70 27.73
N GLY A 311 13.52 0.97 28.06
CA GLY A 311 13.44 -0.48 27.90
C GLY A 311 14.61 -1.20 28.58
N GLY A 312 15.15 -2.21 27.92
CA GLY A 312 16.39 -2.91 28.32
C GLY A 312 17.69 -2.18 27.96
N ASN A 313 17.63 -0.94 27.48
CA ASN A 313 18.75 -0.31 26.76
C ASN A 313 19.60 0.66 27.59
N LEU A 314 19.19 1.02 28.82
CA LEU A 314 19.90 2.07 29.59
C LEU A 314 21.37 1.71 29.83
N ASP A 315 21.68 0.47 30.19
CA ASP A 315 23.06 0.03 30.47
C ASP A 315 23.92 -0.07 29.21
N LEU A 316 23.31 -0.37 28.06
CA LEU A 316 23.96 -0.29 26.75
C LEU A 316 24.26 1.17 26.38
N ALA A 317 23.27 2.04 26.53
CA ALA A 317 23.40 3.47 26.24
C ALA A 317 24.44 4.13 27.16
N ASN A 318 24.47 3.80 28.44
CA ASN A 318 25.46 4.29 29.41
C ASN A 318 26.88 3.79 29.10
N ARG A 319 27.05 2.56 28.60
CA ARG A 319 28.36 2.06 28.11
C ARG A 319 28.87 2.84 26.89
N LEU A 320 27.98 3.29 26.00
CA LEU A 320 28.35 4.18 24.91
C LEU A 320 28.66 5.59 25.40
N LEU A 321 27.81 6.16 26.27
CA LEU A 321 27.97 7.49 26.85
C LEU A 321 29.28 7.63 27.63
N ALA A 322 29.80 6.56 28.25
CA ALA A 322 31.10 6.57 28.94
C ALA A 322 32.28 7.02 28.05
N LYS A 323 32.13 6.99 26.71
CA LYS A 323 33.15 7.48 25.75
C LYS A 323 33.06 8.98 25.43
N PHE A 324 31.90 9.64 25.60
CA PHE A 324 31.68 11.02 25.13
C PHE A 324 30.73 11.89 25.97
N GLY A 325 30.20 11.38 27.08
CA GLY A 325 29.15 12.03 27.87
C GLY A 325 29.08 11.56 29.33
N LYS A 326 27.97 11.84 29.99
CA LYS A 326 27.69 11.40 31.36
C LYS A 326 26.61 10.30 31.34
N PRO A 327 26.63 9.35 32.28
CA PRO A 327 25.57 8.35 32.39
C PRO A 327 24.22 9.01 32.68
N PHE A 328 23.16 8.40 32.15
CA PHE A 328 21.77 8.72 32.42
C PHE A 328 21.15 7.74 33.43
N SER A 329 20.10 8.19 34.11
CA SER A 329 19.30 7.40 35.06
C SER A 329 17.80 7.56 34.84
N TYR A 330 16.99 6.64 35.40
CA TYR A 330 15.52 6.59 35.24
C TYR A 330 14.75 7.76 35.89
N ASP A 331 15.42 8.68 36.58
CA ASP A 331 14.84 9.92 37.09
C ASP A 331 14.86 11.05 36.04
N GLN A 332 15.74 10.97 35.05
CA GLN A 332 15.84 11.91 33.94
C GLN A 332 14.78 11.65 32.87
N ALA A 333 14.35 12.72 32.20
CA ALA A 333 13.48 12.61 31.03
C ALA A 333 14.24 12.06 29.81
N LEU A 334 13.58 11.19 29.05
CA LEU A 334 14.01 10.67 27.76
C LEU A 334 13.19 11.31 26.63
N ASP A 335 13.87 11.68 25.55
CA ASP A 335 13.31 12.07 24.26
C ASP A 335 14.30 11.66 23.17
N PHE A 336 13.81 11.26 22.00
CA PHE A 336 14.61 10.82 20.85
C PHE A 336 13.76 10.83 19.58
N PRO A 337 14.35 10.87 18.36
CA PRO A 337 13.59 10.74 17.12
C PRO A 337 13.07 9.31 16.97
N SER A 338 11.87 9.05 17.50
CA SER A 338 11.27 7.72 17.54
C SER A 338 11.00 7.19 16.13
N GLY A 339 11.59 6.04 15.79
CA GLY A 339 11.59 5.52 14.43
C GLY A 339 12.76 6.04 13.57
N SER A 340 13.81 6.57 14.21
CA SER A 340 15.17 6.79 13.67
C SER A 340 15.30 7.53 12.31
N MET A 341 14.26 8.26 11.90
CA MET A 341 14.24 9.14 10.75
C MET A 341 14.23 10.61 11.19
N PHE A 342 15.13 11.41 10.64
CA PHE A 342 15.31 12.82 10.98
C PHE A 342 16.27 13.51 10.01
N TRP A 343 16.20 14.83 9.96
CA TRP A 343 17.23 15.69 9.37
C TRP A 343 18.28 16.02 10.42
N ALA A 344 19.55 16.10 10.04
CA ALA A 344 20.62 16.54 10.94
C ALA A 344 21.71 17.34 10.21
N ARG A 345 22.45 18.15 10.96
CA ARG A 345 23.82 18.54 10.61
C ARG A 345 24.74 17.35 10.89
N SER A 346 25.65 17.00 9.99
CA SER A 346 26.57 15.87 10.21
C SER A 346 27.40 16.03 11.48
N ALA A 347 27.83 17.26 11.78
CA ALA A 347 28.54 17.62 13.01
C ALA A 347 27.76 17.28 14.30
N ALA A 348 26.41 17.31 14.28
CA ALA A 348 25.59 16.96 15.45
C ALA A 348 25.58 15.45 15.74
N LEU A 349 25.95 14.61 14.76
CA LEU A 349 26.06 13.16 14.93
C LEU A 349 27.48 12.70 15.28
N LYS A 350 28.46 13.61 15.26
CA LYS A 350 29.88 13.30 15.46
C LYS A 350 30.20 12.45 16.70
N PRO A 351 29.61 12.68 17.89
CA PRO A 351 29.90 11.84 19.06
C PRO A 351 29.51 10.36 18.89
N LEU A 352 28.56 10.02 18.01
CA LEU A 352 28.23 8.64 17.66
C LEU A 352 29.14 8.09 16.56
N LEU A 353 29.53 8.92 15.59
CA LEU A 353 30.45 8.52 14.50
C LEU A 353 31.88 8.28 15.02
N ASP A 354 32.32 9.06 16.00
CA ASP A 354 33.63 8.93 16.66
C ASP A 354 33.73 7.72 17.60
N LEU A 355 32.61 7.03 17.89
CA LEU A 355 32.65 5.72 18.58
C LEU A 355 33.38 4.64 17.78
N GLN A 356 33.45 4.83 16.46
CA GLN A 356 34.08 3.92 15.48
C GLN A 356 33.53 2.49 15.52
N LEU A 357 32.21 2.37 15.69
CA LEU A 357 31.54 1.07 15.75
C LEU A 357 31.71 0.30 14.43
N CYS A 358 31.80 -1.02 14.52
CA CYS A 358 31.85 -1.94 13.38
C CYS A 358 30.60 -2.84 13.36
N PRO A 359 30.30 -3.57 12.25
CA PRO A 359 29.13 -4.46 12.18
C PRO A 359 29.10 -5.53 13.28
N GLU A 360 30.26 -5.95 13.76
CA GLU A 360 30.43 -6.97 14.80
C GLU A 360 30.00 -6.52 16.20
N ASP A 361 30.01 -5.20 16.47
CA ASP A 361 29.47 -4.63 17.72
C ASP A 361 27.95 -4.85 17.84
N PHE A 362 27.27 -5.07 16.71
CA PHE A 362 25.84 -5.33 16.65
C PHE A 362 25.56 -6.84 16.69
N PRO A 363 24.63 -7.32 17.53
CA PRO A 363 24.22 -8.72 17.52
C PRO A 363 23.63 -9.09 16.15
N SER A 364 23.77 -10.36 15.75
CA SER A 364 23.07 -10.89 14.57
C SER A 364 21.55 -10.73 14.74
N GLU A 365 20.84 -10.35 13.68
CA GLU A 365 19.38 -10.21 13.75
C GLU A 365 18.73 -11.59 13.94
N GLN A 366 18.03 -11.75 15.06
CA GLN A 366 17.27 -12.94 15.46
C GLN A 366 15.85 -12.53 15.86
N ALA A 367 15.27 -11.58 15.10
CA ALA A 367 13.95 -10.98 15.36
C ALA A 367 13.79 -10.36 16.78
N GLN A 368 14.86 -9.88 17.40
CA GLN A 368 14.79 -9.21 18.71
C GLN A 368 13.88 -7.98 18.65
N ILE A 369 13.16 -7.64 19.72
CA ILE A 369 12.21 -6.50 19.70
C ILE A 369 12.71 -5.24 20.44
N ASP A 370 13.65 -5.38 21.37
CA ASP A 370 14.30 -4.28 22.12
C ASP A 370 15.65 -4.79 22.68
N GLY A 371 16.41 -3.96 23.40
CA GLY A 371 17.57 -4.42 24.19
C GLY A 371 18.84 -4.69 23.39
N THR A 372 18.98 -4.09 22.20
CA THR A 372 20.17 -4.25 21.34
C THR A 372 20.93 -2.94 21.19
N LEU A 373 22.17 -3.00 20.69
CA LEU A 373 22.99 -1.80 20.49
C LEU A 373 22.31 -0.76 19.58
N ALA A 374 21.59 -1.20 18.55
CA ALA A 374 20.80 -0.33 17.68
C ALA A 374 19.70 0.43 18.45
N HIS A 375 18.93 -0.26 19.28
CA HIS A 375 17.88 0.34 20.12
C HIS A 375 18.45 1.29 21.20
N ALA A 376 19.67 1.04 21.69
CA ALA A 376 20.39 1.95 22.57
C ALA A 376 20.83 3.23 21.84
N ILE A 377 21.39 3.11 20.63
CA ILE A 377 21.83 4.25 19.80
C ILE A 377 20.63 5.11 19.35
N GLU A 378 19.49 4.51 18.99
CA GLU A 378 18.26 5.25 18.64
C GLU A 378 17.88 6.26 19.73
N ARG A 379 17.98 5.84 21.00
CA ARG A 379 17.68 6.67 22.18
C ARG A 379 18.74 7.72 22.49
N LEU A 380 19.92 7.64 21.85
CA LEU A 380 21.03 8.56 22.07
C LEU A 380 21.11 9.72 21.06
N PHE A 381 20.36 9.73 19.96
CA PHE A 381 20.54 10.76 18.91
C PHE A 381 20.44 12.21 19.40
N TYR A 382 19.42 12.57 20.20
CA TYR A 382 19.33 13.92 20.78
C TYR A 382 20.41 14.18 21.86
N ILE A 383 20.76 13.16 22.64
CA ILE A 383 21.79 13.26 23.68
C ILE A 383 23.18 13.50 23.05
N ALA A 384 23.49 12.80 21.95
CA ALA A 384 24.70 13.00 21.16
C ALA A 384 24.72 14.37 20.47
N CYS A 385 23.59 14.82 19.92
CA CYS A 385 23.44 16.19 19.38
C CYS A 385 23.82 17.26 20.42
N GLU A 386 23.32 17.11 21.65
CA GLU A 386 23.65 18.03 22.74
C GLU A 386 25.14 17.95 23.16
N TYR A 387 25.72 16.75 23.21
CA TYR A 387 27.17 16.59 23.47
C TYR A 387 28.06 17.12 22.34
N ALA A 388 27.56 17.18 21.11
CA ALA A 388 28.20 17.86 19.98
C ALA A 388 28.10 19.40 20.07
N GLY A 389 27.37 19.94 21.05
CA GLY A 389 27.16 21.38 21.22
C GLY A 389 25.97 21.96 20.44
N PHE A 390 25.13 21.10 19.85
CA PHE A 390 23.96 21.48 19.05
C PHE A 390 22.64 21.26 19.80
N THR A 391 21.61 22.00 19.42
CA THR A 391 20.22 21.84 19.87
C THR A 391 19.42 21.00 18.88
N TRP A 392 18.21 20.60 19.26
CA TRP A 392 17.31 19.82 18.41
C TRP A 392 15.87 20.31 18.57
N MET A 393 15.05 20.11 17.53
CA MET A 393 13.62 20.46 17.57
C MET A 393 12.76 19.38 16.93
N LYS A 394 11.47 19.36 17.30
CA LYS A 394 10.45 18.55 16.65
C LYS A 394 9.58 19.38 15.72
N ILE A 395 9.16 18.79 14.61
CA ILE A 395 8.19 19.34 13.66
C ILE A 395 6.95 18.45 13.56
N ALA A 396 5.81 19.07 13.25
CA ALA A 396 4.51 18.40 13.17
C ALA A 396 3.60 19.08 12.14
N GLN A 397 2.99 18.33 11.22
CA GLN A 397 1.81 18.81 10.48
C GLN A 397 0.58 18.73 11.41
N PRO A 398 -0.10 19.84 11.78
CA PRO A 398 -1.22 19.79 12.72
C PRO A 398 -2.35 18.84 12.32
N GLY A 399 -2.61 18.70 11.02
CA GLY A 399 -3.66 17.82 10.49
C GLY A 399 -3.39 16.31 10.59
N LEU A 400 -2.25 15.89 11.15
CA LEU A 400 -1.92 14.48 11.39
C LEU A 400 -2.17 14.03 12.84
N PHE A 401 -2.68 14.90 13.70
CA PHE A 401 -2.86 14.66 15.14
C PHE A 401 -4.29 14.92 15.59
N GLU A 402 -4.76 14.18 16.59
CA GLU A 402 -6.05 14.41 17.23
C GLU A 402 -5.92 14.71 18.74
N ALA A 403 -4.82 14.29 19.38
CA ALA A 403 -4.62 14.33 20.83
C ALA A 403 -3.31 15.02 21.29
N THR A 404 -2.51 15.58 20.37
CA THR A 404 -1.24 16.25 20.67
C THR A 404 -1.45 17.78 20.81
N PRO A 405 -1.41 18.34 22.04
CA PRO A 405 -1.80 19.74 22.29
C PRO A 405 -0.70 20.78 22.01
N CYS A 406 0.53 20.34 21.79
CA CYS A 406 1.73 21.18 21.83
C CYS A 406 2.33 21.51 20.44
N ILE A 407 1.47 21.61 19.42
CA ILE A 407 1.89 22.00 18.06
C ILE A 407 1.77 23.52 17.92
N VAL A 408 2.91 24.20 17.77
CA VAL A 408 2.99 25.66 17.78
C VAL A 408 3.01 26.21 16.34
N PRO A 409 2.02 27.00 15.89
CA PRO A 409 2.05 27.66 14.59
C PRO A 409 3.25 28.60 14.45
N ILE A 410 3.91 28.58 13.28
CA ILE A 410 4.97 29.52 12.93
C ILE A 410 4.48 30.37 11.76
N ASN A 411 4.08 31.61 12.02
CA ASN A 411 3.45 32.50 11.04
C ASN A 411 4.36 33.63 10.56
N ASP A 412 5.50 33.83 11.25
CA ASP A 412 6.57 34.74 10.87
C ASP A 412 7.90 34.26 11.47
N ILE A 413 9.00 34.95 11.15
CA ILE A 413 10.34 34.66 11.68
C ILE A 413 10.38 34.80 13.21
N ALA A 414 9.66 35.77 13.77
CA ALA A 414 9.67 36.00 15.21
C ALA A 414 8.90 34.92 16.00
N ASP A 415 7.93 34.23 15.39
CA ASP A 415 7.35 32.99 15.94
C ASP A 415 8.39 31.87 16.03
N LEU A 416 9.28 31.74 15.03
CA LEU A 416 10.35 30.76 15.04
C LEU A 416 11.37 31.08 16.14
N ASP A 417 11.86 32.33 16.22
CA ASP A 417 12.76 32.78 17.28
C ASP A 417 12.14 32.54 18.67
N ARG A 418 10.85 32.87 18.84
CA ARG A 418 10.10 32.59 20.08
C ARG A 418 10.00 31.10 20.37
N PHE A 419 9.80 30.25 19.35
CA PHE A 419 9.75 28.80 19.51
C PHE A 419 11.11 28.26 20.00
N MET A 420 12.20 28.70 19.36
CA MET A 420 13.54 28.26 19.70
C MET A 420 13.96 28.66 21.11
N VAL A 421 13.62 29.87 21.56
CA VAL A 421 13.90 30.32 22.94
C VAL A 421 13.02 29.63 23.99
N LYS A 422 11.74 29.36 23.69
CA LYS A 422 10.74 28.95 24.70
C LYS A 422 10.48 27.44 24.76
N HIS A 423 10.64 26.72 23.65
CA HIS A 423 10.11 25.37 23.48
C HIS A 423 11.18 24.31 23.15
N VAL A 424 12.37 24.71 22.70
CA VAL A 424 13.55 23.84 22.65
C VAL A 424 14.03 23.57 24.08
N VAL A 425 14.40 22.32 24.35
CA VAL A 425 14.85 21.84 25.67
C VAL A 425 16.22 21.18 25.56
N SER A 426 16.85 20.93 26.70
CA SER A 426 18.07 20.12 26.79
C SER A 426 17.87 18.98 27.79
N LEU A 427 18.23 17.76 27.39
CA LEU A 427 18.22 16.56 28.21
C LEU A 427 19.47 16.45 29.10
N THR A 428 20.60 17.01 28.64
CA THR A 428 21.92 16.91 29.26
C THR A 428 22.25 18.11 30.16
N GLY A 429 21.73 19.30 29.85
CA GLY A 429 22.00 20.58 30.50
C GLY A 429 21.46 20.71 31.93
N PRO A 430 21.52 21.90 32.55
CA PRO A 430 21.09 22.12 33.92
C PRO A 430 19.56 22.18 34.07
N SER A 431 18.85 22.79 33.11
CA SER A 431 17.39 23.01 33.16
C SER A 431 16.63 21.88 32.45
N ARG A 432 16.77 20.65 32.95
CA ARG A 432 16.21 19.46 32.31
C ARG A 432 14.68 19.41 32.43
N PRO A 433 13.95 18.93 31.40
CA PRO A 433 12.52 18.67 31.54
C PRO A 433 12.27 17.56 32.56
N ALA A 434 11.20 17.68 33.34
CA ALA A 434 10.76 16.62 34.23
C ALA A 434 10.25 15.41 33.42
N ARG A 435 10.50 14.19 33.90
CA ARG A 435 9.90 12.97 33.31
C ARG A 435 8.39 12.90 33.54
N ARG A 436 7.69 12.22 32.64
CA ARG A 436 6.26 11.90 32.74
C ARG A 436 6.03 11.01 33.99
N LYS A 437 4.89 11.21 34.67
CA LYS A 437 4.55 10.51 35.93
C LYS A 437 3.49 9.42 35.78
N LYS A 438 2.79 9.39 34.65
CA LYS A 438 1.71 8.46 34.31
C LYS A 438 1.81 8.15 32.82
N GLN A 439 1.55 6.90 32.42
CA GLN A 439 1.45 6.59 31.00
C GLN A 439 0.30 7.38 30.34
N PRO A 440 0.42 7.71 29.05
CA PRO A 440 -0.62 8.40 28.29
C PRO A 440 -1.79 7.48 27.98
N GLU A 441 -2.91 8.05 27.48
CA GLU A 441 -3.98 7.21 26.92
C GLU A 441 -3.48 6.51 25.65
N TRP A 442 -3.82 5.23 25.52
CA TRP A 442 -3.43 4.41 24.37
C TRP A 442 -4.26 4.75 23.14
N ILE A 443 -3.57 5.22 22.10
CA ILE A 443 -4.14 5.54 20.80
C ILE A 443 -3.85 4.36 19.86
N VAL A 444 -4.90 3.65 19.45
CA VAL A 444 -4.79 2.34 18.77
C VAL A 444 -5.01 2.40 17.25
N ALA A 445 -5.04 3.61 16.68
CA ALA A 445 -5.25 3.81 15.25
C ALA A 445 -4.59 5.14 14.79
N PRO A 446 -4.13 5.22 13.54
CA PRO A 446 -3.74 6.50 12.93
C PRO A 446 -4.93 7.47 12.86
N THR A 447 -4.63 8.77 12.95
CA THR A 447 -5.62 9.84 12.80
C THR A 447 -6.24 9.84 11.42
N LYS A 448 -7.49 10.30 11.30
CA LYS A 448 -8.17 10.32 10.00
C LYS A 448 -7.40 11.15 8.96
N GLY A 449 -6.80 12.28 9.36
CA GLY A 449 -6.05 13.16 8.47
C GLY A 449 -4.80 12.51 7.88
N LEU A 450 -4.15 11.59 8.60
CA LEU A 450 -3.08 10.76 8.06
C LEU A 450 -3.59 9.76 7.03
N VAL A 451 -4.68 9.02 7.36
CA VAL A 451 -5.26 8.02 6.45
C VAL A 451 -5.71 8.66 5.14
N ASP A 452 -6.46 9.76 5.21
CA ASP A 452 -6.95 10.49 4.04
C ASP A 452 -5.79 10.97 3.14
N ARG A 453 -4.66 11.42 3.72
CA ARG A 453 -3.47 11.87 2.98
C ARG A 453 -2.73 10.72 2.29
N LEU A 454 -2.46 9.62 3.00
CA LEU A 454 -1.76 8.48 2.43
C LEU A 454 -2.57 7.86 1.28
N GLN A 455 -3.89 7.68 1.47
CA GLN A 455 -4.78 7.19 0.42
C GLN A 455 -4.89 8.16 -0.76
N THR A 456 -4.95 9.48 -0.51
CA THR A 456 -4.94 10.52 -1.55
C THR A 456 -3.72 10.38 -2.46
N ARG A 457 -2.52 10.21 -1.88
CA ARG A 457 -1.28 10.02 -2.65
C ARG A 457 -1.22 8.67 -3.36
N ALA A 458 -1.65 7.59 -2.71
CA ALA A 458 -1.62 6.25 -3.31
C ALA A 458 -2.53 6.14 -4.54
N LEU A 459 -3.72 6.77 -4.47
CA LEU A 459 -4.73 6.77 -5.54
C LEU A 459 -4.54 7.91 -6.56
N GLY A 460 -3.64 8.87 -6.32
CA GLY A 460 -3.47 10.05 -7.16
C GLY A 460 -4.67 11.00 -7.19
N LEU A 461 -5.41 11.14 -6.08
CA LEU A 461 -6.61 12.01 -6.03
C LEU A 461 -6.28 13.50 -6.12
N ASP A 462 -5.02 13.86 -5.86
CA ASP A 462 -4.41 15.18 -6.06
C ASP A 462 -3.99 15.43 -7.52
N ARG A 463 -4.03 14.41 -8.39
CA ARG A 463 -3.61 14.48 -9.79
C ARG A 463 -4.80 14.59 -10.74
N GLN A 464 -4.65 15.39 -11.78
CA GLN A 464 -5.54 15.35 -12.94
C GLN A 464 -5.11 14.24 -13.90
N VAL A 465 -6.03 13.70 -14.68
CA VAL A 465 -5.69 12.82 -15.81
C VAL A 465 -5.00 13.66 -16.89
N ASP A 466 -3.77 13.29 -17.24
CA ASP A 466 -3.12 13.83 -18.43
C ASP A 466 -3.82 13.27 -19.67
N ARG A 467 -4.52 14.14 -20.40
CA ARG A 467 -5.31 13.80 -21.58
C ARG A 467 -4.46 13.36 -22.78
N SER A 468 -3.14 13.49 -22.72
CA SER A 468 -2.22 12.94 -23.71
C SER A 468 -1.85 11.47 -23.47
N THR A 469 -2.16 10.92 -22.28
CA THR A 469 -1.90 9.51 -21.94
C THR A 469 -2.61 8.57 -22.92
N ARG A 470 -1.86 7.74 -23.64
CA ARG A 470 -2.43 6.77 -24.59
C ARG A 470 -2.82 5.51 -23.85
N VAL A 471 -4.11 5.20 -23.86
CA VAL A 471 -4.69 4.04 -23.16
C VAL A 471 -5.24 3.05 -24.18
N ALA A 472 -4.77 1.80 -24.13
CA ALA A 472 -5.36 0.70 -24.87
C ALA A 472 -6.20 -0.17 -23.93
N ILE A 473 -7.40 -0.55 -24.33
CA ILE A 473 -8.22 -1.54 -23.63
C ILE A 473 -8.25 -2.78 -24.50
N GLY A 474 -7.60 -3.85 -24.05
CA GLY A 474 -7.58 -5.13 -24.75
C GLY A 474 -8.70 -6.05 -24.26
N ILE A 475 -9.48 -6.55 -25.20
CA ILE A 475 -10.61 -7.47 -24.97
C ILE A 475 -10.34 -8.77 -25.73
N LEU A 476 -10.29 -9.88 -25.00
CA LEU A 476 -10.13 -11.21 -25.57
C LEU A 476 -11.47 -11.94 -25.47
N THR A 477 -12.03 -12.39 -26.58
CA THR A 477 -13.37 -13.03 -26.63
C THR A 477 -13.29 -14.49 -27.04
N TYR A 478 -14.09 -15.34 -26.38
CA TYR A 478 -14.24 -16.75 -26.70
C TYR A 478 -15.74 -17.12 -26.68
N ASN A 479 -16.37 -17.13 -27.85
CA ASN A 479 -17.79 -17.46 -28.03
C ASN A 479 -18.75 -16.64 -27.14
N ASN A 480 -18.36 -15.42 -26.76
CA ASN A 480 -19.16 -14.54 -25.90
C ASN A 480 -20.44 -14.08 -26.59
N ALA A 481 -21.51 -13.89 -25.82
CA ALA A 481 -22.78 -13.40 -26.33
C ALA A 481 -22.65 -11.94 -26.80
N SER A 482 -23.35 -11.60 -27.88
CA SER A 482 -23.23 -10.30 -28.54
C SER A 482 -23.57 -9.12 -27.61
N ASP A 483 -24.56 -9.28 -26.72
CA ASP A 483 -24.97 -8.26 -25.75
C ASP A 483 -23.89 -7.99 -24.69
N GLN A 484 -23.16 -9.02 -24.26
CA GLN A 484 -22.04 -8.92 -23.33
C GLN A 484 -20.93 -8.08 -23.95
N LEU A 485 -20.52 -8.43 -25.18
CA LEU A 485 -19.46 -7.72 -25.88
C LEU A 485 -19.86 -6.26 -26.20
N GLN A 486 -21.10 -6.00 -26.61
CA GLN A 486 -21.58 -4.63 -26.85
C GLN A 486 -21.63 -3.80 -25.55
N ARG A 487 -22.06 -4.38 -24.43
CA ARG A 487 -22.02 -3.73 -23.11
C ARG A 487 -20.59 -3.38 -22.72
N MET A 488 -19.66 -4.33 -22.88
CA MET A 488 -18.26 -4.14 -22.55
C MET A 488 -17.64 -3.00 -23.37
N LEU A 489 -17.76 -3.05 -24.70
CA LEU A 489 -17.28 -2.01 -25.62
C LEU A 489 -17.91 -0.63 -25.34
N SER A 490 -19.22 -0.57 -25.07
CA SER A 490 -19.92 0.68 -24.78
C SER A 490 -19.47 1.31 -23.45
N SER A 491 -19.36 0.49 -22.39
CA SER A 491 -18.90 0.96 -21.08
C SER A 491 -17.45 1.46 -21.09
N ALA A 492 -16.59 0.79 -21.87
CA ALA A 492 -15.21 1.20 -22.09
C ALA A 492 -15.11 2.57 -22.76
N ARG A 493 -15.92 2.84 -23.80
CA ARG A 493 -15.99 4.14 -24.46
C ARG A 493 -16.46 5.24 -23.51
N VAL A 494 -17.55 5.01 -22.77
CA VAL A 494 -18.07 5.96 -21.78
C VAL A 494 -17.03 6.28 -20.70
N SER A 495 -16.23 5.30 -20.26
CA SER A 495 -15.19 5.54 -19.26
C SER A 495 -13.95 6.24 -19.81
N LEU A 496 -13.60 6.03 -21.10
CA LEU A 496 -12.56 6.82 -21.80
C LEU A 496 -13.00 8.29 -21.99
N GLU A 497 -14.22 8.52 -22.45
CA GLU A 497 -14.82 9.85 -22.60
C GLU A 497 -14.90 10.58 -21.24
N GLN A 498 -15.30 9.88 -20.17
CA GLN A 498 -15.33 10.43 -18.81
C GLN A 498 -13.93 10.76 -18.25
N ALA A 499 -12.88 10.09 -18.73
CA ALA A 499 -11.49 10.40 -18.42
C ALA A 499 -10.90 11.54 -19.28
N GLY A 500 -11.59 12.00 -20.33
CA GLY A 500 -11.06 12.95 -21.31
C GLY A 500 -10.01 12.33 -22.23
N LEU A 501 -10.18 11.03 -22.54
CA LEU A 501 -9.27 10.20 -23.34
C LEU A 501 -9.94 9.70 -24.64
N GLU A 502 -10.97 10.39 -25.13
CA GLU A 502 -11.69 10.02 -26.36
C GLU A 502 -10.82 10.00 -27.62
N THR A 503 -9.73 10.79 -27.65
CA THR A 503 -8.79 10.86 -28.77
C THR A 503 -7.62 9.87 -28.66
N HIS A 504 -7.08 9.68 -27.44
CA HIS A 504 -5.90 8.84 -27.15
C HIS A 504 -6.25 7.44 -26.60
N GLY A 505 -7.53 7.18 -26.35
CA GLY A 505 -8.07 5.88 -26.02
C GLY A 505 -8.27 5.01 -27.27
N ARG A 506 -7.92 3.73 -27.18
CA ARG A 506 -8.14 2.73 -28.24
C ARG A 506 -8.69 1.44 -27.66
N LEU A 507 -9.60 0.80 -28.39
CA LEU A 507 -10.09 -0.53 -28.08
C LEU A 507 -9.36 -1.52 -28.98
N TYR A 508 -8.82 -2.59 -28.40
CA TYR A 508 -8.17 -3.69 -29.10
C TYR A 508 -8.95 -4.98 -28.84
N LEU A 509 -9.19 -5.76 -29.89
CA LEU A 509 -9.96 -7.00 -29.78
C LEU A 509 -9.31 -8.12 -30.60
N THR A 510 -9.30 -9.33 -30.05
CA THR A 510 -9.05 -10.56 -30.83
C THR A 510 -9.95 -11.70 -30.35
N ASP A 511 -10.24 -12.61 -31.27
CA ASP A 511 -11.18 -13.72 -31.09
C ASP A 511 -10.40 -15.04 -30.90
N ASN A 512 -10.52 -15.68 -29.73
CA ASN A 512 -10.03 -17.05 -29.47
C ASN A 512 -11.03 -18.13 -29.92
N GLY A 513 -12.22 -17.74 -30.39
CA GLY A 513 -13.28 -18.64 -30.83
C GLY A 513 -13.92 -18.15 -32.14
N VAL A 514 -15.25 -18.24 -32.23
CA VAL A 514 -16.00 -17.72 -33.38
C VAL A 514 -15.77 -16.22 -33.55
N SER A 515 -15.49 -15.80 -34.80
CA SER A 515 -15.25 -14.39 -35.14
C SER A 515 -16.42 -13.48 -34.79
N THR A 516 -16.15 -12.45 -33.99
CA THR A 516 -17.13 -11.40 -33.66
C THR A 516 -17.13 -10.23 -34.66
N GLU A 517 -16.44 -10.35 -35.81
CA GLU A 517 -16.22 -9.23 -36.75
C GLU A 517 -17.50 -8.48 -37.10
N GLN A 518 -18.56 -9.21 -37.47
CA GLN A 518 -19.85 -8.62 -37.86
C GLN A 518 -20.45 -7.73 -36.76
N LEU A 519 -20.21 -8.04 -35.48
CA LEU A 519 -20.75 -7.31 -34.33
C LEU A 519 -20.06 -5.95 -34.13
N THR A 520 -18.79 -5.80 -34.52
CA THR A 520 -18.04 -4.56 -34.30
C THR A 520 -17.57 -3.89 -35.59
N ARG A 521 -17.93 -4.41 -36.76
CA ARG A 521 -17.57 -3.86 -38.09
C ARG A 521 -17.95 -2.39 -38.28
N ALA A 522 -19.03 -1.95 -37.62
CA ALA A 522 -19.48 -0.55 -37.63
C ALA A 522 -18.71 0.36 -36.63
N ASN A 523 -17.87 -0.19 -35.75
CA ASN A 523 -17.18 0.55 -34.69
C ASN A 523 -15.70 0.79 -35.07
N ALA A 524 -15.45 1.84 -35.84
CA ALA A 524 -14.12 2.23 -36.32
C ALA A 524 -13.09 2.55 -35.20
N ALA A 525 -13.49 2.60 -33.93
CA ALA A 525 -12.59 2.77 -32.79
C ALA A 525 -12.03 1.43 -32.24
N VAL A 526 -12.46 0.30 -32.78
CA VAL A 526 -11.98 -1.05 -32.40
C VAL A 526 -10.93 -1.52 -33.41
N THR A 527 -9.69 -1.64 -32.94
CA THR A 527 -8.60 -2.27 -33.66
C THR A 527 -8.70 -3.78 -33.48
N ARG A 528 -8.88 -4.53 -34.57
CA ARG A 528 -8.97 -6.01 -34.53
C ARG A 528 -7.64 -6.63 -34.93
N LEU A 529 -7.18 -7.60 -34.12
CA LEU A 529 -6.06 -8.47 -34.49
C LEU A 529 -6.63 -9.80 -35.04
N PRO A 530 -6.05 -10.37 -36.10
CA PRO A 530 -6.43 -11.68 -36.61
C PRO A 530 -6.43 -12.75 -35.50
N SER A 531 -7.41 -13.66 -35.54
CA SER A 531 -7.42 -14.83 -34.65
C SER A 531 -6.16 -15.67 -34.87
N ALA A 532 -5.69 -16.34 -33.81
CA ALA A 532 -4.69 -17.39 -33.87
C ALA A 532 -5.27 -18.73 -33.37
N GLY A 533 -6.59 -18.89 -33.41
CA GLY A 533 -7.30 -19.94 -32.69
C GLY A 533 -7.36 -19.65 -31.19
N ASN A 534 -7.74 -20.67 -30.40
CA ASN A 534 -7.78 -20.55 -28.95
C ASN A 534 -6.38 -20.72 -28.35
N VAL A 535 -5.67 -19.60 -28.17
CA VAL A 535 -4.31 -19.58 -27.59
C VAL A 535 -4.31 -19.42 -26.05
N GLY A 536 -5.48 -19.39 -25.41
CA GLY A 536 -5.58 -19.10 -23.98
C GLY A 536 -5.61 -17.60 -23.65
N PHE A 537 -5.71 -17.27 -22.36
CA PHE A 537 -5.91 -15.89 -21.90
C PHE A 537 -4.63 -15.04 -21.97
N GLY A 538 -3.56 -15.52 -21.33
CA GLY A 538 -2.28 -14.81 -21.25
C GLY A 538 -1.71 -14.51 -22.63
N ALA A 539 -1.54 -15.53 -23.47
CA ALA A 539 -1.05 -15.39 -24.83
C ALA A 539 -1.94 -14.51 -25.73
N GLY A 540 -3.26 -14.58 -25.55
CA GLY A 540 -4.22 -13.72 -26.26
C GLY A 540 -4.01 -12.24 -25.93
N HIS A 541 -3.91 -11.89 -24.64
CA HIS A 541 -3.59 -10.54 -24.21
C HIS A 541 -2.16 -10.11 -24.54
N ASN A 542 -1.18 -11.01 -24.54
CA ASN A 542 0.20 -10.73 -24.97
C ASN A 542 0.25 -10.28 -26.44
N ARG A 543 -0.55 -10.86 -27.35
CA ARG A 543 -0.68 -10.40 -28.75
C ARG A 543 -1.24 -8.98 -28.81
N LEU A 544 -2.31 -8.70 -28.06
CA LEU A 544 -2.92 -7.36 -27.99
C LEU A 544 -1.98 -6.31 -27.38
N MET A 545 -1.22 -6.66 -26.34
CA MET A 545 -0.21 -5.80 -25.72
C MET A 545 0.92 -5.48 -26.68
N ARG A 546 1.49 -6.48 -27.37
CA ARG A 546 2.57 -6.27 -28.35
C ARG A 546 2.18 -5.25 -29.42
N GLU A 547 0.98 -5.36 -29.98
CA GLU A 547 0.47 -4.37 -30.95
C GLU A 547 0.26 -2.98 -30.31
N ALA A 548 -0.48 -2.91 -29.19
CA ALA A 548 -0.77 -1.63 -28.53
C ALA A 548 0.51 -0.87 -28.13
N PHE A 549 1.49 -1.56 -27.54
CA PHE A 549 2.77 -0.95 -27.17
C PHE A 549 3.65 -0.63 -28.39
N ALA A 550 3.55 -1.35 -29.51
CA ALA A 550 4.18 -0.95 -30.77
C ALA A 550 3.57 0.35 -31.35
N GLN A 551 2.24 0.51 -31.24
CA GLN A 551 1.51 1.74 -31.58
C GLN A 551 1.68 2.89 -30.56
N GLY A 552 2.59 2.73 -29.60
CA GLY A 552 2.96 3.78 -28.66
C GLY A 552 2.12 3.86 -27.38
N THR A 553 1.14 2.99 -27.13
CA THR A 553 0.35 2.99 -25.87
C THR A 553 1.22 3.15 -24.61
N ASP A 554 0.76 3.93 -23.63
CA ASP A 554 1.47 4.17 -22.37
C ASP A 554 0.94 3.25 -21.26
N ILE A 555 -0.38 2.97 -21.27
CA ILE A 555 -1.08 2.07 -20.35
C ILE A 555 -1.98 1.12 -21.15
N TYR A 556 -1.78 -0.18 -20.99
CA TYR A 556 -2.68 -1.21 -21.48
C TYR A 556 -3.60 -1.69 -20.35
N ILE A 557 -4.88 -1.91 -20.62
CA ILE A 557 -5.85 -2.46 -19.67
C ILE A 557 -6.39 -3.76 -20.27
N SER A 558 -6.07 -4.93 -19.70
CA SER A 558 -6.82 -6.16 -20.02
C SER A 558 -8.22 -6.02 -19.42
N ALA A 559 -9.25 -6.47 -20.13
CA ALA A 559 -10.60 -6.49 -19.58
C ALA A 559 -11.41 -7.66 -20.15
N ASN A 560 -12.09 -8.38 -19.26
CA ASN A 560 -12.92 -9.52 -19.65
C ASN A 560 -14.13 -9.09 -20.51
N PRO A 561 -14.47 -9.86 -21.56
CA PRO A 561 -15.51 -9.52 -22.54
C PRO A 561 -16.94 -9.55 -21.97
N ASP A 562 -17.15 -10.23 -20.83
CA ASP A 562 -18.43 -10.32 -20.15
C ASP A 562 -18.63 -9.22 -19.09
N GLY A 563 -17.65 -8.34 -18.88
CA GLY A 563 -17.69 -7.29 -17.88
C GLY A 563 -18.37 -5.98 -18.31
N ALA A 564 -18.17 -4.94 -17.50
CA ALA A 564 -18.46 -3.54 -17.84
C ALA A 564 -17.71 -2.55 -16.92
N PHE A 565 -17.18 -1.46 -17.46
CA PHE A 565 -16.61 -0.38 -16.66
C PHE A 565 -17.69 0.50 -16.03
N HIS A 566 -17.50 0.90 -14.77
CA HIS A 566 -18.15 2.10 -14.23
C HIS A 566 -17.55 3.35 -14.93
N PRO A 567 -18.32 4.42 -15.22
CA PRO A 567 -17.81 5.57 -15.97
C PRO A 567 -16.51 6.19 -15.42
N ALA A 568 -16.35 6.27 -14.10
CA ALA A 568 -15.14 6.82 -13.46
C ALA A 568 -13.96 5.82 -13.35
N ALA A 569 -14.08 4.59 -13.86
CA ALA A 569 -13.12 3.53 -13.59
C ALA A 569 -11.75 3.80 -14.22
N ILE A 570 -11.70 4.10 -15.52
CA ILE A 570 -10.44 4.39 -16.22
C ILE A 570 -9.80 5.67 -15.66
N THR A 571 -10.59 6.69 -15.31
CA THR A 571 -10.10 7.89 -14.61
C THR A 571 -9.31 7.52 -13.36
N ALA A 572 -9.88 6.66 -12.50
CA ALA A 572 -9.23 6.22 -11.27
C ALA A 572 -7.98 5.37 -11.51
N MET A 573 -7.99 4.46 -12.50
CA MET A 573 -6.81 3.66 -12.85
C MET A 573 -5.67 4.54 -13.38
N VAL A 574 -5.96 5.52 -14.25
CA VAL A 574 -4.94 6.41 -14.82
C VAL A 574 -4.38 7.37 -13.77
N GLN A 575 -5.22 7.93 -12.88
CA GLN A 575 -4.75 8.73 -11.74
C GLN A 575 -3.81 7.94 -10.83
N MET A 576 -4.18 6.71 -10.50
CA MET A 576 -3.37 5.83 -9.66
C MET A 576 -2.06 5.42 -10.36
N MET A 577 -2.10 5.15 -11.67
CA MET A 577 -0.91 4.83 -12.47
C MET A 577 0.07 6.01 -12.50
N ALA A 578 -0.42 7.24 -12.67
CA ALA A 578 0.40 8.45 -12.61
C ALA A 578 0.99 8.68 -11.20
N ALA A 579 0.28 8.28 -10.14
CA ALA A 579 0.80 8.33 -8.77
C ALA A 579 1.94 7.32 -8.49
N GLN A 580 2.03 6.24 -9.28
CA GLN A 580 3.12 5.26 -9.26
C GLN A 580 4.16 5.48 -10.38
N ASP A 581 4.34 6.71 -10.85
CA ASP A 581 5.31 7.07 -11.91
C ASP A 581 5.17 6.24 -13.21
N HIS A 582 3.96 5.75 -13.51
CA HIS A 582 3.69 4.85 -14.65
C HIS A 582 4.52 3.56 -14.63
N LYS A 583 4.82 3.01 -13.44
CA LYS A 583 5.63 1.79 -13.24
C LYS A 583 4.92 0.79 -12.32
N ALA A 584 3.67 0.39 -12.62
CA ALA A 584 2.89 -0.49 -11.74
C ALA A 584 1.94 -1.45 -12.48
N LEU A 585 1.45 -2.44 -11.75
CA LEU A 585 0.24 -3.22 -12.06
C LEU A 585 -0.92 -2.72 -11.17
N ILE A 586 -2.05 -2.38 -11.78
CA ILE A 586 -3.23 -1.84 -11.07
C ILE A 586 -4.50 -2.58 -11.47
N GLU A 587 -5.06 -3.36 -10.55
CA GLU A 587 -6.35 -4.04 -10.71
C GLU A 587 -7.53 -3.09 -10.47
N ALA A 588 -8.59 -3.23 -11.26
CA ALA A 588 -9.89 -2.62 -10.95
C ALA A 588 -10.68 -3.49 -9.96
N CYS A 589 -11.27 -2.85 -8.93
CA CYS A 589 -12.13 -3.51 -7.96
C CYS A 589 -13.37 -4.12 -8.63
N GLN A 590 -13.50 -5.45 -8.52
CA GLN A 590 -14.53 -6.23 -9.18
C GLN A 590 -15.82 -6.24 -8.36
N PHE A 591 -16.98 -6.08 -9.01
CA PHE A 591 -18.30 -6.16 -8.38
C PHE A 591 -19.25 -7.05 -9.17
N PRO A 592 -20.21 -7.77 -8.53
CA PRO A 592 -20.63 -7.68 -7.13
C PRO A 592 -19.74 -8.43 -6.13
N SER A 593 -18.61 -9.01 -6.54
CA SER A 593 -17.68 -9.66 -5.62
C SER A 593 -16.23 -9.50 -6.09
N GLU A 594 -15.36 -9.13 -5.16
CA GLU A 594 -13.90 -9.13 -5.32
C GLU A 594 -13.38 -10.58 -5.27
N HIS A 595 -12.25 -10.85 -5.91
CA HIS A 595 -11.47 -12.05 -5.55
C HIS A 595 -10.96 -11.90 -4.11
N PRO A 596 -10.95 -12.98 -3.30
CA PRO A 596 -10.40 -12.89 -1.94
C PRO A 596 -8.91 -12.55 -2.02
N LYS A 597 -8.55 -11.33 -1.57
CA LYS A 597 -7.16 -10.90 -1.42
C LYS A 597 -6.96 -9.91 -0.29
N THR A 598 -5.80 -9.97 0.33
CA THR A 598 -5.33 -8.95 1.28
C THR A 598 -4.63 -7.82 0.54
N TYR A 599 -4.91 -6.59 0.95
CA TYR A 599 -4.22 -5.39 0.49
C TYR A 599 -4.04 -4.40 1.64
N ASP A 600 -2.94 -3.64 1.61
CA ASP A 600 -2.62 -2.61 2.60
C ASP A 600 -3.62 -1.43 2.52
N PRO A 601 -4.19 -0.96 3.63
CA PRO A 601 -5.28 0.02 3.60
C PRO A 601 -4.85 1.47 3.33
N PHE A 602 -3.56 1.76 3.17
CA PHE A 602 -3.04 3.11 2.90
C PHE A 602 -2.46 3.24 1.50
N THR A 603 -1.71 2.22 1.07
CA THR A 603 -0.97 2.13 -0.19
C THR A 603 -1.68 1.25 -1.22
N PHE A 604 -2.64 0.43 -0.81
CA PHE A 604 -3.37 -0.54 -1.64
C PHE A 604 -2.48 -1.59 -2.33
N GLN A 605 -1.23 -1.79 -1.88
CA GLN A 605 -0.39 -2.90 -2.32
C GLN A 605 -1.03 -4.24 -1.96
N THR A 606 -0.99 -5.21 -2.87
CA THR A 606 -1.56 -6.55 -2.71
C THR A 606 -0.59 -7.64 -3.15
N ALA A 607 -0.86 -8.89 -2.79
CA ALA A 607 -0.03 -10.04 -3.15
C ALA A 607 -0.07 -10.34 -4.65
N TRP A 608 -1.25 -10.22 -5.27
CA TRP A 608 -1.51 -10.47 -6.68
C TRP A 608 -2.70 -9.64 -7.21
N ALA A 609 -2.64 -9.26 -8.49
CA ALA A 609 -3.66 -8.51 -9.20
C ALA A 609 -4.35 -9.40 -10.25
N SER A 610 -5.69 -9.34 -10.35
CA SER A 610 -6.43 -10.21 -11.27
C SER A 610 -6.42 -9.70 -12.71
N GLY A 611 -6.20 -10.61 -13.67
CA GLY A 611 -6.23 -10.31 -15.10
C GLY A 611 -7.59 -9.82 -15.64
N ALA A 612 -8.68 -10.07 -14.91
CA ALA A 612 -10.05 -9.76 -15.33
C ALA A 612 -10.28 -8.27 -15.64
N CYS A 613 -9.57 -7.37 -14.95
CA CYS A 613 -9.46 -5.96 -15.31
C CYS A 613 -8.14 -5.36 -14.75
N LEU A 614 -7.05 -5.46 -15.51
CA LEU A 614 -5.70 -5.14 -15.07
C LEU A 614 -5.04 -4.08 -15.95
N ALA A 615 -4.68 -2.93 -15.36
CA ALA A 615 -3.81 -1.96 -16.01
C ALA A 615 -2.34 -2.35 -15.85
N ILE A 616 -1.63 -2.41 -16.97
CA ILE A 616 -0.22 -2.74 -17.14
C ILE A 616 0.44 -1.54 -17.83
N SER A 617 1.44 -0.92 -17.20
CA SER A 617 2.19 0.15 -17.86
C SER A 617 3.27 -0.37 -18.80
N ARG A 618 3.64 0.45 -19.80
CA ARG A 618 4.73 0.14 -20.74
C ARG A 618 6.02 -0.34 -20.05
N PRO A 619 6.59 0.33 -19.03
CA PRO A 619 7.81 -0.14 -18.37
C PRO A 619 7.70 -1.54 -17.74
N VAL A 620 6.51 -1.91 -17.25
CA VAL A 620 6.26 -3.25 -16.70
C VAL A 620 6.23 -4.28 -17.83
N PHE A 621 5.55 -3.98 -18.94
CA PHE A 621 5.53 -4.84 -20.12
C PHE A 621 6.92 -5.01 -20.76
N GLU A 622 7.70 -3.93 -20.90
CA GLU A 622 9.05 -3.98 -21.46
C GLU A 622 10.02 -4.80 -20.60
N ALA A 623 9.86 -4.75 -19.27
CA ALA A 623 10.67 -5.54 -18.33
C ALA A 623 10.24 -7.02 -18.20
N LEU A 624 8.95 -7.32 -18.31
CA LEU A 624 8.38 -8.64 -17.98
C LEU A 624 7.81 -9.42 -19.18
N ARG A 625 7.68 -8.77 -20.34
CA ARG A 625 7.08 -9.30 -21.59
C ARG A 625 5.61 -9.71 -21.52
N GLY A 626 4.91 -9.35 -20.42
CA GLY A 626 3.50 -9.64 -20.20
C GLY A 626 3.26 -10.94 -19.43
N PHE A 627 2.14 -11.59 -19.71
CA PHE A 627 1.81 -12.91 -19.17
C PHE A 627 2.83 -13.95 -19.66
N ASP A 628 2.93 -15.08 -18.99
CA ASP A 628 3.74 -16.19 -19.49
C ASP A 628 2.87 -17.09 -20.39
N ASP A 629 3.38 -17.41 -21.58
CA ASP A 629 2.65 -18.15 -22.62
C ASP A 629 2.55 -19.66 -22.28
N ASP A 630 3.29 -20.17 -21.28
CA ASP A 630 3.13 -21.53 -20.74
C ASP A 630 1.78 -21.74 -20.01
N PHE A 631 1.11 -20.66 -19.59
CA PHE A 631 -0.20 -20.71 -18.93
C PHE A 631 -1.33 -20.50 -19.94
N PHE A 632 -2.05 -21.57 -20.26
CA PHE A 632 -3.22 -21.49 -21.13
C PHE A 632 -4.38 -20.70 -20.50
N MET A 633 -4.67 -20.92 -19.21
CA MET A 633 -5.70 -20.21 -18.45
C MET A 633 -5.48 -20.42 -16.95
N TYR A 634 -5.71 -19.36 -16.17
CA TYR A 634 -5.50 -19.28 -14.73
C TYR A 634 -4.03 -19.34 -14.31
N CYS A 635 -3.74 -18.68 -13.18
CA CYS A 635 -2.40 -18.48 -12.61
C CYS A 635 -1.46 -17.56 -13.42
N GLU A 636 -1.76 -17.18 -14.67
CA GLU A 636 -0.93 -16.24 -15.44
C GLU A 636 -0.89 -14.83 -14.81
N ASP A 637 -1.98 -14.42 -14.16
CA ASP A 637 -2.11 -13.12 -13.48
C ASP A 637 -1.41 -13.10 -12.11
N VAL A 638 -1.45 -14.22 -11.38
CA VAL A 638 -0.65 -14.47 -10.18
C VAL A 638 0.85 -14.48 -10.51
N ASP A 639 1.27 -15.22 -11.55
CA ASP A 639 2.65 -15.27 -12.01
C ASP A 639 3.18 -13.89 -12.45
N LEU A 640 2.42 -13.17 -13.28
CA LEU A 640 2.77 -11.80 -13.70
C LEU A 640 2.88 -10.87 -12.48
N SER A 641 1.98 -11.00 -11.50
CA SER A 641 2.03 -10.20 -10.29
C SER A 641 3.28 -10.48 -9.44
N TRP A 642 3.63 -11.74 -9.24
CA TRP A 642 4.83 -12.11 -8.48
C TRP A 642 6.10 -11.70 -9.22
N ARG A 643 6.18 -11.87 -10.56
CA ARG A 643 7.28 -11.34 -11.39
C ARG A 643 7.38 -9.82 -11.31
N ALA A 644 6.25 -9.10 -11.27
CA ALA A 644 6.24 -7.65 -11.13
C ALA A 644 6.79 -7.18 -9.78
N LYS A 645 6.35 -7.81 -8.67
CA LYS A 645 6.93 -7.56 -7.33
C LYS A 645 8.44 -7.83 -7.32
N ALA A 646 8.86 -8.96 -7.88
CA ALA A 646 10.27 -9.36 -7.94
C ALA A 646 11.14 -8.47 -8.85
N ALA A 647 10.54 -7.81 -9.84
CA ALA A 647 11.19 -6.80 -10.66
C ALA A 647 11.14 -5.38 -10.06
N GLY A 648 10.55 -5.19 -8.88
CA GLY A 648 10.47 -3.92 -8.15
C GLY A 648 9.23 -3.06 -8.44
N PHE A 649 8.26 -3.57 -9.20
CA PHE A 649 7.05 -2.83 -9.56
C PHE A 649 5.94 -3.04 -8.50
N PRO A 650 5.26 -1.98 -8.05
CA PRO A 650 4.06 -2.12 -7.24
C PRO A 650 2.97 -2.92 -7.94
N VAL A 651 2.30 -3.79 -7.18
CA VAL A 651 1.08 -4.48 -7.56
C VAL A 651 -0.01 -4.04 -6.60
N GLN A 652 -1.05 -3.40 -7.12
CA GLN A 652 -2.05 -2.71 -6.31
C GLN A 652 -3.48 -2.94 -6.82
N ILE A 653 -4.44 -2.78 -5.91
CA ILE A 653 -5.86 -2.66 -6.25
C ILE A 653 -6.29 -1.19 -6.25
N CYS A 654 -7.09 -0.77 -7.23
CA CYS A 654 -7.73 0.53 -7.26
C CYS A 654 -9.19 0.40 -6.78
N PRO A 655 -9.49 0.62 -5.48
CA PRO A 655 -10.86 0.48 -4.93
C PRO A 655 -11.87 1.48 -5.53
N ARG A 656 -11.41 2.50 -6.26
CA ARG A 656 -12.26 3.47 -6.98
C ARG A 656 -12.55 3.09 -8.43
N ALA A 657 -11.76 2.18 -9.01
CA ALA A 657 -12.00 1.67 -10.35
C ALA A 657 -12.95 0.48 -10.27
N LEU A 658 -14.25 0.72 -10.41
CA LEU A 658 -15.26 -0.35 -10.33
C LEU A 658 -15.45 -1.03 -11.69
N PHE A 659 -15.30 -2.35 -11.73
CA PHE A 659 -15.53 -3.19 -12.90
C PHE A 659 -16.59 -4.25 -12.60
N LEU A 660 -17.69 -4.26 -13.36
CA LEU A 660 -18.72 -5.28 -13.25
C LEU A 660 -18.17 -6.59 -13.79
N HIS A 661 -18.03 -7.62 -12.95
CA HIS A 661 -17.59 -8.95 -13.35
C HIS A 661 -18.15 -9.99 -12.36
N GLY A 662 -19.15 -10.76 -12.80
CA GLY A 662 -19.86 -11.72 -11.96
C GLY A 662 -19.23 -13.11 -11.97
N VAL A 663 -18.37 -13.42 -10.99
CA VAL A 663 -17.68 -14.73 -10.90
C VAL A 663 -18.21 -15.64 -9.78
N THR A 664 -18.56 -15.10 -8.62
CA THR A 664 -18.84 -15.86 -7.37
C THR A 664 -20.11 -16.73 -7.36
N ASN A 665 -20.97 -16.63 -8.37
CA ASN A 665 -22.20 -17.44 -8.49
C ASN A 665 -22.16 -18.42 -9.68
N ARG A 666 -21.02 -18.58 -10.37
CA ARG A 666 -20.89 -19.58 -11.45
C ARG A 666 -20.88 -21.00 -10.85
N PRO A 667 -21.57 -21.98 -11.46
CA PRO A 667 -21.46 -23.38 -11.03
C PRO A 667 -20.02 -23.87 -11.23
N HIS A 668 -19.57 -24.79 -10.36
CA HIS A 668 -18.24 -25.37 -10.47
C HIS A 668 -18.19 -26.27 -11.71
N ASN A 669 -17.50 -25.82 -12.75
CA ASN A 669 -17.29 -26.58 -13.97
C ASN A 669 -16.01 -27.44 -13.81
N PRO A 670 -16.08 -28.77 -13.91
CA PRO A 670 -14.89 -29.64 -13.83
C PRO A 670 -13.78 -29.25 -14.81
N ALA A 671 -14.12 -28.77 -16.01
CA ALA A 671 -13.13 -28.31 -16.99
C ALA A 671 -12.40 -27.03 -16.52
N VAL A 672 -13.08 -26.11 -15.83
CA VAL A 672 -12.45 -24.93 -15.23
C VAL A 672 -11.50 -25.34 -14.10
N LEU A 673 -11.94 -26.24 -13.22
CA LEU A 673 -11.07 -26.75 -12.14
C LEU A 673 -9.86 -27.50 -12.69
N TRP A 674 -10.03 -28.29 -13.75
CA TRP A 674 -8.93 -28.94 -14.47
C TRP A 674 -7.91 -27.91 -14.97
N MET A 675 -8.35 -26.84 -15.63
CA MET A 675 -7.46 -25.77 -16.12
C MET A 675 -6.72 -25.09 -14.96
N VAL A 676 -7.44 -24.78 -13.87
CA VAL A 676 -6.84 -24.17 -12.67
C VAL A 676 -5.75 -25.07 -12.06
N PHE A 677 -6.01 -26.37 -11.86
CA PHE A 677 -5.01 -27.27 -11.26
C PHE A 677 -3.87 -27.64 -12.22
N ASN A 678 -4.11 -27.69 -13.53
CA ASN A 678 -3.08 -27.84 -14.55
C ASN A 678 -2.08 -26.67 -14.48
N SER A 679 -2.59 -25.44 -14.52
CA SER A 679 -1.80 -24.22 -14.35
C SER A 679 -1.15 -24.10 -12.98
N ALA A 680 -1.78 -24.60 -11.90
CA ALA A 680 -1.20 -24.61 -10.56
C ALA A 680 0.08 -25.47 -10.47
N VAL A 681 0.13 -26.62 -11.15
CA VAL A 681 1.34 -27.44 -11.27
C VAL A 681 2.46 -26.70 -12.03
N ILE A 682 2.11 -25.97 -13.10
CA ILE A 682 3.07 -25.14 -13.86
C ILE A 682 3.60 -24.01 -12.97
N LEU A 683 2.73 -23.31 -12.25
CA LEU A 683 3.10 -22.26 -11.29
C LEU A 683 4.06 -22.81 -10.20
N ALA A 684 3.75 -23.98 -9.64
CA ALA A 684 4.58 -24.64 -8.63
C ALA A 684 6.01 -24.92 -9.14
N ARG A 685 6.13 -25.47 -10.36
CA ARG A 685 7.43 -25.77 -11.00
C ARG A 685 8.24 -24.51 -11.27
N LYS A 686 7.57 -23.46 -11.77
CA LYS A 686 8.18 -22.18 -12.13
C LYS A 686 8.76 -21.45 -10.90
N TRP A 687 7.99 -21.42 -9.81
CA TRP A 687 8.35 -20.73 -8.58
C TRP A 687 9.08 -21.60 -7.55
N GLY A 688 9.18 -22.91 -7.81
CA GLY A 688 10.08 -23.80 -7.07
C GLY A 688 9.49 -24.41 -5.78
N ASP A 689 8.19 -24.70 -5.74
CA ASP A 689 7.53 -25.35 -4.59
C ASP A 689 7.04 -26.78 -4.93
N PRO A 690 7.83 -27.83 -4.64
CA PRO A 690 7.44 -29.22 -4.86
C PRO A 690 6.26 -29.69 -3.97
N SER A 691 6.01 -29.00 -2.85
CA SER A 691 4.93 -29.39 -1.93
C SER A 691 3.57 -28.95 -2.46
N PHE A 692 3.50 -27.73 -2.99
CA PHE A 692 2.35 -27.21 -3.73
C PHE A 692 2.17 -27.95 -5.06
N GLU A 693 3.25 -28.33 -5.76
CA GLU A 693 3.16 -29.16 -6.96
C GLU A 693 2.45 -30.50 -6.68
N ALA A 694 2.90 -31.24 -5.65
CA ALA A 694 2.32 -32.53 -5.24
C ALA A 694 0.92 -32.42 -4.62
N TRP A 695 0.49 -31.22 -4.25
CA TRP A 695 -0.90 -30.94 -3.88
C TRP A 695 -1.75 -30.71 -5.13
N ALA A 696 -1.32 -29.82 -6.03
CA ALA A 696 -2.06 -29.46 -7.25
C ALA A 696 -2.22 -30.65 -8.22
N ASP A 697 -1.16 -31.43 -8.42
CA ASP A 697 -1.16 -32.63 -9.27
C ASP A 697 -2.14 -33.71 -8.76
N ARG A 698 -2.31 -33.81 -7.44
CA ARG A 698 -3.28 -34.72 -6.83
C ARG A 698 -4.71 -34.27 -7.10
N GLN A 699 -5.00 -32.98 -6.94
CA GLN A 699 -6.31 -32.40 -7.24
C GLN A 699 -6.65 -32.53 -8.73
N LEU A 700 -5.66 -32.35 -9.61
CA LEU A 700 -5.82 -32.59 -11.05
C LEU A 700 -6.16 -34.06 -11.36
N LYS A 701 -5.46 -35.02 -10.73
CA LYS A 701 -5.71 -36.46 -10.87
C LYS A 701 -7.07 -36.90 -10.31
N GLU A 702 -7.53 -36.28 -9.22
CA GLU A 702 -8.88 -36.49 -8.68
C GLU A 702 -9.99 -36.06 -9.65
N LEU A 703 -9.70 -35.13 -10.58
CA LEU A 703 -10.57 -34.74 -11.69
C LEU A 703 -10.38 -35.57 -12.97
N GLY A 704 -9.53 -36.61 -12.94
CA GLY A 704 -9.19 -37.42 -14.11
C GLY A 704 -8.18 -36.79 -15.07
N GLY A 705 -7.48 -35.73 -14.65
CA GLY A 705 -6.41 -35.10 -15.42
C GLY A 705 -5.06 -35.82 -15.29
N GLU A 706 -4.27 -35.77 -16.35
CA GLU A 706 -2.87 -36.20 -16.34
C GLU A 706 -1.94 -35.10 -15.81
N THR A 707 -0.81 -35.50 -15.23
CA THR A 707 0.25 -34.55 -14.83
C THR A 707 0.73 -33.75 -16.05
N PRO A 708 0.73 -32.40 -16.01
CA PRO A 708 1.21 -31.60 -17.13
C PRO A 708 2.66 -31.97 -17.48
N THR A 709 2.98 -32.03 -18.76
CA THR A 709 4.35 -32.27 -19.24
C THR A 709 5.19 -30.98 -19.32
N VAL A 710 4.52 -29.82 -19.34
CA VAL A 710 5.14 -28.47 -19.41
C VAL A 710 6.17 -28.28 -18.29
N GLN A 711 7.36 -27.83 -18.69
CA GLN A 711 8.47 -27.47 -17.80
C GLN A 711 8.80 -26.00 -18.02
N PRO A 712 8.20 -25.09 -17.22
CA PRO A 712 8.35 -23.66 -17.45
C PRO A 712 9.75 -23.15 -17.09
N GLU A 713 10.15 -22.02 -17.66
CA GLU A 713 11.38 -21.33 -17.25
C GLU A 713 11.26 -20.91 -15.78
N LYS A 714 12.11 -21.50 -14.93
CA LYS A 714 12.11 -21.22 -13.49
C LYS A 714 12.55 -19.79 -13.22
N VAL A 715 11.87 -19.14 -12.28
CA VAL A 715 12.31 -17.83 -11.80
C VAL A 715 13.67 -17.94 -11.09
N PRO A 716 14.49 -16.88 -11.09
CA PRO A 716 15.72 -16.82 -10.31
C PRO A 716 15.48 -17.20 -8.84
N PRO A 717 16.39 -17.93 -8.16
CA PRO A 717 16.20 -18.35 -6.77
C PRO A 717 15.86 -17.19 -5.82
N GLU A 718 16.44 -16.02 -6.04
CA GLU A 718 16.17 -14.80 -5.28
C GLU A 718 14.73 -14.27 -5.43
N TRP A 719 13.99 -14.67 -6.47
CA TRP A 719 12.59 -14.27 -6.68
C TRP A 719 11.59 -15.17 -5.95
N GLN A 720 11.96 -16.42 -5.62
CA GLN A 720 11.03 -17.44 -5.12
C GLN A 720 10.28 -17.01 -3.86
N HIS A 721 10.90 -16.16 -3.02
CA HIS A 721 10.29 -15.62 -1.81
C HIS A 721 9.11 -14.65 -2.03
N PHE A 722 8.83 -14.22 -3.27
CA PHE A 722 7.65 -13.41 -3.60
C PHE A 722 6.37 -14.24 -3.79
N ALA A 723 6.51 -15.55 -3.98
CA ALA A 723 5.41 -16.50 -4.04
C ALA A 723 4.91 -16.86 -2.64
N ASP A 724 3.60 -17.07 -2.51
CA ASP A 724 2.97 -17.50 -1.26
C ASP A 724 1.99 -18.65 -1.54
N PHE A 725 2.45 -19.88 -1.35
CA PHE A 725 1.65 -21.09 -1.50
C PHE A 725 0.97 -21.53 -0.19
N SER A 726 1.13 -20.78 0.92
CA SER A 726 0.60 -21.16 2.24
C SER A 726 -0.93 -21.15 2.33
N HIS A 727 -1.58 -20.55 1.34
CA HIS A 727 -3.03 -20.42 1.19
C HIS A 727 -3.59 -21.15 -0.03
N GLU A 728 -2.88 -22.17 -0.52
CA GLU A 728 -3.23 -22.91 -1.73
C GLU A 728 -3.53 -21.95 -2.90
N LEU A 729 -4.64 -22.15 -3.63
CA LEU A 729 -5.07 -21.29 -4.75
C LEU A 729 -5.73 -19.96 -4.33
N HIS A 730 -5.86 -19.68 -3.03
CA HIS A 730 -6.40 -18.40 -2.55
C HIS A 730 -5.32 -17.31 -2.43
N PHE A 731 -4.04 -17.71 -2.34
CA PHE A 731 -2.86 -16.83 -2.28
C PHE A 731 -2.98 -15.67 -1.25
N SER A 732 -3.83 -15.86 -0.24
CA SER A 732 -4.16 -14.98 0.89
C SER A 732 -5.24 -15.63 1.77
N GLN A 733 -5.40 -15.17 3.01
CA GLN A 733 -6.53 -15.56 3.84
C GLN A 733 -7.85 -14.95 3.31
N ALA A 734 -8.89 -15.79 3.16
CA ALA A 734 -10.23 -15.35 2.78
C ALA A 734 -10.79 -14.32 3.77
N ARG A 735 -11.36 -13.23 3.23
CA ARG A 735 -11.85 -12.07 4.01
C ARG A 735 -13.33 -12.17 4.43
N TRP A 736 -14.06 -13.17 3.94
CA TRP A 736 -15.49 -13.41 4.13
C TRP A 736 -15.83 -14.89 3.92
#